data_AF-A0A957D7V2-F1
#
_entry.id   AF-A0A957D7V2-F1
#
_cell.length_a   1.000
_cell.length_b   1.000
_cell.length_c   1.000
_cell.angle_alpha   90.00
_cell.angle_beta   90.00
_cell.angle_gamma   90.00
#
_symmetry.space_group_name_H-M   'P 1'
#
loop_
_entity.id
_entity.type
_entity.pdbx_description
1 polymer ?
#
loop_
_entity_poly.entity_id
_entity_poly.type
_entity_poly.pdbx_seq_one_letter_code
_entity_poly.pdbx_strand_id
1 'polypeptide(L)'
;MMSDTRPLRSVTPTIDIYIKLAQYPILCDLIRVRMREELFRRGIITQKEFESEVKRKAMESQRREGLMDPYSQEEANIWNKRKERIRDFQTDAYFANNLGSPVLEAIIDEVLYSQPSTSHGPELKFNPEIAPWELLFQQGEIYETLPPQEQEQVHHHLQEIKVVLIKRMISDQLPFIAVAKQVFVMSDLRRIYQRLIGTGKIGGKAAGMMLAWRILQQKDPEFGPDMSNQVGIPDSYFIGSEVIYEFRLANKLNNFMNQKYRPLDEIRKQYPVAVQAHLDGQFSEAVVDQLREVLMHMGNDPLIVRSSSLLEDNFGFSFAGKYHSYFLPNQASFEENLAALLEAIKRIYASTLNPDALLYRRHHGLIDYDERMAILLQRVRGKQYGRYFMPTLAGVAFSQNPFRWNAKIRREDGFIRLVWGLGTRAVDRVENDFPRMIALSHPRLRPETTARAIRQYSQWHVDLIDLEDNTFKTMPVRDVLKPDYPELRYIASQDKGDYLQSIMAAGMVKPSDRLVLTFDTLTKDAQFVKLLRTALRRLESGYKTPVDTEFTVEIVENYPYPDYKLHILQCRPLSQRTDEQTAVPIPTDIPEPDTLFRAYEMVPDGRAEGVRYIIFVDPEAYYTIPDTATRSDLGRAIGHLNKLLEDEIFILMGPGRWGSTNIELGVPVSYADIYNTKVLIEMAVVKDGQSPELSYGTHFFQDLVESGIYSLPLHLGDGKGLFNWDFFRNAPNCLSSISPKDARLADYLKVIDVTAVAGDHRRVNILMNGITDEAIAFLVTGEWPRNDTKKGQVSHF
;
A
#
# COMPACT_ATOMS: atom_id res chain seq x y z
N MET A 1 75.55 25.28 -5.57
CA MET A 1 74.91 25.64 -6.85
C MET A 1 73.41 25.64 -6.63
N MET A 2 72.82 26.83 -6.55
CA MET A 2 71.39 27.03 -6.40
C MET A 2 70.71 26.67 -7.73
N SER A 3 69.78 25.70 -7.73
CA SER A 3 68.78 25.57 -8.78
C SER A 3 67.42 25.89 -8.17
N ASP A 4 66.96 27.10 -8.48
CA ASP A 4 65.73 27.76 -8.05
C ASP A 4 64.49 26.94 -8.49
N THR A 5 64.01 26.02 -7.65
CA THR A 5 62.69 25.40 -7.82
C THR A 5 61.64 26.30 -7.18
N ARG A 6 61.20 27.31 -7.93
CA ARG A 6 59.97 28.04 -7.60
C ARG A 6 58.76 27.12 -7.81
N PRO A 7 57.72 27.22 -6.96
CA PRO A 7 56.50 26.45 -7.16
C PRO A 7 55.79 26.88 -8.45
N LEU A 8 55.34 25.91 -9.25
CA LEU A 8 54.39 26.12 -10.34
C LEU A 8 53.03 26.55 -9.76
N ARG A 9 52.88 27.83 -9.42
CA ARG A 9 51.59 28.51 -9.27
C ARG A 9 51.69 29.92 -9.81
N SER A 10 51.62 30.02 -11.12
CA SER A 10 50.94 31.15 -11.78
C SER A 10 50.02 30.53 -12.83
N VAL A 11 48.72 30.47 -12.54
CA VAL A 11 47.73 30.13 -13.57
C VAL A 11 47.84 31.26 -14.59
N THR A 12 48.45 30.99 -15.74
CA THR A 12 48.51 31.96 -16.83
C THR A 12 47.07 32.27 -17.23
N PRO A 13 46.67 33.53 -17.49
CA PRO A 13 45.30 33.89 -17.85
C PRO A 13 44.70 33.02 -18.98
N THR A 14 45.53 32.50 -19.88
CA THR A 14 45.13 31.55 -20.93
C THR A 14 44.64 30.19 -20.42
N ILE A 15 45.20 29.68 -19.31
CA ILE A 15 44.77 28.42 -18.69
C ILE A 15 43.39 28.58 -18.05
N ASP A 16 43.10 29.75 -17.48
CA ASP A 16 41.78 30.02 -16.90
C ASP A 16 40.68 30.03 -17.97
N ILE A 17 40.94 30.67 -19.12
CA ILE A 17 40.06 30.60 -20.29
C ILE A 17 39.87 29.14 -20.73
N TYR A 18 40.95 28.37 -20.80
CA TYR A 18 40.88 26.96 -21.19
C TYR A 18 40.00 26.13 -20.24
N ILE A 19 40.15 26.30 -18.92
CA ILE A 19 39.33 25.61 -17.91
C ILE A 19 37.85 26.02 -18.02
N LYS A 20 37.57 27.31 -18.22
CA LYS A 20 36.20 27.81 -18.41
C LYS A 20 35.55 27.25 -19.67
N LEU A 21 36.25 27.27 -20.81
CA LEU A 21 35.74 26.72 -22.06
C LEU A 21 35.55 25.19 -22.02
N ALA A 22 36.35 24.47 -21.22
CA ALA A 22 36.19 23.02 -21.03
C ALA A 22 34.86 22.63 -20.37
N GLN A 23 34.19 23.55 -19.67
CA GLN A 23 32.85 23.34 -19.11
C GLN A 23 31.75 23.38 -20.18
N TYR A 24 32.06 23.85 -21.41
CA TYR A 24 31.14 23.98 -22.53
C TYR A 24 31.63 23.22 -23.77
N PRO A 25 31.76 21.88 -23.73
CA PRO A 25 32.49 21.10 -24.74
C PRO A 25 31.88 21.15 -26.15
N ILE A 26 30.59 21.47 -26.28
CA ILE A 26 29.90 21.61 -27.57
C ILE A 26 29.90 23.08 -28.03
N LEU A 27 29.77 24.03 -27.09
CA LEU A 27 29.64 25.46 -27.42
C LEU A 27 30.98 26.18 -27.49
N CYS A 28 32.06 25.56 -27.02
CA CYS A 28 33.39 26.19 -26.98
C CYS A 28 33.85 26.69 -28.34
N ASP A 29 33.50 25.99 -29.43
CA ASP A 29 33.88 26.38 -30.79
C ASP A 29 33.16 27.68 -31.20
N LEU A 30 31.87 27.79 -30.88
CA LEU A 30 31.06 28.99 -31.13
C LEU A 30 31.50 30.16 -30.25
N ILE A 31 31.81 29.90 -28.98
CA ILE A 31 32.37 30.89 -28.05
C ILE A 31 33.70 31.43 -28.60
N ARG A 32 34.60 30.57 -29.10
CA ARG A 32 35.87 31.00 -29.71
C ARG A 32 35.68 31.82 -30.99
N VAL A 33 34.63 31.55 -31.78
CA VAL A 33 34.28 32.41 -32.93
C VAL A 33 33.94 33.83 -32.44
N ARG A 34 33.06 33.95 -31.44
CA ARG A 34 32.68 35.24 -30.86
C ARG A 34 33.84 35.96 -30.20
N MET A 35 34.72 35.23 -29.51
CA MET A 35 35.96 35.78 -28.94
C MET A 35 36.85 36.42 -30.03
N ARG A 36 37.00 35.78 -31.19
CA ARG A 36 37.77 36.35 -32.32
C ARG A 36 37.10 37.59 -32.89
N GLU A 37 35.78 37.57 -33.07
CA GLU A 37 35.04 38.74 -33.54
C GLU A 37 35.20 39.92 -32.58
N GLU A 38 35.20 39.68 -31.27
CA GLU A 38 35.46 40.71 -30.26
C GLU A 38 36.89 41.28 -30.36
N LEU A 39 37.88 40.41 -30.52
CA LEU A 39 39.29 40.81 -30.73
C LEU A 39 39.45 41.69 -31.98
N PHE A 40 38.79 41.31 -33.07
CA PHE A 40 38.84 42.05 -34.34
C PHE A 40 38.08 43.38 -34.23
N ARG A 41 36.90 43.38 -33.61
CA ARG A 41 36.06 44.58 -33.42
C ARG A 41 36.75 45.64 -32.60
N ARG A 42 37.51 45.24 -31.56
CA ARG A 42 38.28 46.14 -30.71
C ARG A 42 39.62 46.56 -31.30
N GLY A 43 39.97 46.05 -32.50
CA GLY A 43 41.22 46.39 -33.18
C GLY A 43 42.48 45.84 -32.52
N ILE A 44 42.37 44.80 -31.68
CA ILE A 44 43.54 44.19 -30.99
C ILE A 44 44.45 43.49 -32.00
N ILE A 45 43.85 42.86 -33.00
CA ILE A 45 44.54 42.28 -34.16
C ILE A 45 43.57 42.29 -35.33
N THR A 46 44.07 42.51 -36.56
CA THR A 46 43.20 42.38 -37.73
C THR A 46 43.00 40.92 -38.12
N GLN A 47 41.87 40.57 -38.72
CA GLN A 47 41.61 39.20 -39.18
C GLN A 47 42.71 38.69 -40.14
N LYS A 48 43.24 39.57 -41.00
CA LYS A 48 44.31 39.24 -41.96
C LYS A 48 45.62 38.92 -41.27
N GLU A 49 45.99 39.69 -40.24
CA GLU A 49 47.20 39.45 -39.44
C GLU A 49 47.06 38.17 -38.61
N PHE A 50 45.91 37.97 -37.98
CA PHE A 50 45.62 36.79 -37.17
C PHE A 50 45.72 35.50 -37.99
N GLU A 51 45.07 35.42 -39.16
CA GLU A 51 45.14 34.22 -40.01
C GLU A 51 46.55 34.02 -40.62
N SER A 52 47.27 35.11 -40.90
CA SER A 52 48.67 35.02 -41.34
C SER A 52 49.57 34.45 -40.24
N GLU A 53 49.34 34.82 -38.98
CA GLU A 53 50.06 34.29 -37.84
C GLU A 53 49.70 32.83 -37.54
N VAL A 54 48.42 32.45 -37.62
CA VAL A 54 47.97 31.05 -37.52
C VAL A 54 48.68 30.21 -38.58
N LYS A 55 48.73 30.67 -39.83
CA LYS A 55 49.43 29.96 -40.91
C LYS A 55 50.92 29.84 -40.64
N ARG A 56 51.58 30.91 -40.19
CA ARG A 56 53.01 30.89 -39.84
C ARG A 56 53.30 29.91 -38.70
N LYS A 57 52.53 29.97 -37.62
CA LYS A 57 52.68 29.06 -36.46
C LYS A 57 52.34 27.61 -36.81
N ALA A 58 51.41 27.39 -37.74
CA ALA A 58 51.14 26.06 -38.28
C ALA A 58 52.34 25.48 -39.03
N MET A 59 53.00 26.27 -39.89
CA MET A 59 54.25 25.86 -40.55
C MET A 59 55.37 25.61 -39.54
N GLU A 60 55.49 26.43 -38.49
CA GLU A 60 56.47 26.21 -37.42
C GLU A 60 56.21 24.94 -36.61
N SER A 61 54.96 24.66 -36.27
CA SER A 61 54.55 23.41 -35.60
C SER A 61 54.85 22.19 -36.46
N GLN A 62 54.61 22.27 -37.77
CA GLN A 62 55.00 21.24 -38.74
C GLN A 62 56.51 20.94 -38.68
N ARG A 63 57.34 21.99 -38.69
CA ARG A 63 58.80 21.86 -38.58
C ARG A 63 59.25 21.26 -37.25
N ARG A 64 58.61 21.65 -36.14
CA ARG A 64 58.90 21.08 -34.81
C ARG A 64 58.55 19.60 -34.73
N GLU A 65 57.56 19.16 -35.50
CA GLU A 65 57.15 17.75 -35.61
C GLU A 65 57.88 17.00 -36.73
N GLY A 66 58.94 17.58 -37.31
CA GLY A 66 59.85 16.92 -38.24
C GLY A 66 59.46 16.96 -39.72
N LEU A 67 58.44 17.74 -40.09
CA LEU A 67 57.99 17.89 -41.48
C LEU A 67 58.65 19.12 -42.12
N MET A 68 59.33 18.92 -43.26
CA MET A 68 60.19 19.94 -43.88
C MET A 68 59.53 20.62 -45.08
N ASP A 69 58.53 20.00 -45.70
CA ASP A 69 57.75 20.59 -46.81
C ASP A 69 56.27 20.80 -46.44
N PRO A 70 55.83 22.06 -46.26
CA PRO A 70 54.45 22.40 -45.88
C PRO A 70 53.36 22.05 -46.89
N TYR A 71 53.73 21.71 -48.12
CA TYR A 71 52.76 21.57 -49.22
C TYR A 71 52.63 20.14 -49.76
N SER A 72 53.49 19.21 -49.35
CA SER A 72 53.50 17.84 -49.89
C SER A 72 53.51 16.72 -48.83
N GLN A 73 53.95 17.00 -47.59
CA GLN A 73 54.17 15.97 -46.57
C GLN A 73 53.03 15.82 -45.54
N GLU A 74 51.99 16.64 -45.63
CA GLU A 74 50.83 16.57 -44.73
C GLU A 74 49.53 16.59 -45.54
N GLU A 75 48.67 15.59 -45.30
CA GLU A 75 47.33 15.50 -45.87
C GLU A 75 46.50 16.75 -45.55
N ALA A 76 45.67 17.19 -46.49
CA ALA A 76 44.91 18.45 -46.36
C ALA A 76 44.04 18.51 -45.10
N ASN A 77 43.45 17.37 -44.69
CA ASN A 77 42.65 17.26 -43.48
C ASN A 77 43.47 17.44 -42.20
N ILE A 78 44.71 16.93 -42.18
CA ILE A 78 45.62 17.06 -41.03
C ILE A 78 46.11 18.51 -40.93
N TRP A 79 46.45 19.14 -42.05
CA TRP A 79 46.83 20.55 -42.11
C TRP A 79 45.70 21.47 -41.64
N ASN A 80 44.45 21.19 -42.02
CA ASN A 80 43.29 21.94 -41.53
C ASN A 80 43.10 21.79 -40.02
N LYS A 81 43.19 20.56 -39.50
CA LYS A 81 43.13 20.28 -38.06
C LYS A 81 44.25 20.97 -37.27
N ARG A 82 45.47 21.01 -37.84
CA ARG A 82 46.61 21.73 -37.25
C ARG A 82 46.34 23.23 -37.16
N LYS A 83 45.88 23.84 -38.26
CA LYS A 83 45.50 25.26 -38.28
C LYS A 83 44.39 25.56 -37.28
N GLU A 84 43.38 24.71 -37.16
CA GLU A 84 42.28 24.89 -36.18
C GLU A 84 42.79 24.88 -34.75
N ARG A 85 43.59 23.88 -34.35
CA ARG A 85 44.16 23.84 -33.00
C ARG A 85 45.01 25.06 -32.68
N ILE A 86 45.82 25.51 -33.65
CA ILE A 86 46.64 26.71 -33.48
C ILE A 86 45.76 27.96 -33.43
N ARG A 87 44.70 28.02 -34.23
CA ARG A 87 43.71 29.10 -34.19
C ARG A 87 43.05 29.22 -32.84
N ASP A 88 42.61 28.11 -32.26
CA ASP A 88 41.96 28.10 -30.95
C ASP A 88 42.93 28.55 -29.86
N PHE A 89 44.15 27.99 -29.87
CA PHE A 89 45.19 28.43 -28.93
C PHE A 89 45.55 29.91 -29.08
N GLN A 90 45.67 30.42 -30.31
CA GLN A 90 45.89 31.86 -30.52
C GLN A 90 44.70 32.69 -30.03
N THR A 91 43.47 32.23 -30.26
CA THR A 91 42.26 32.91 -29.78
C THR A 91 42.30 33.04 -28.26
N ASP A 92 42.53 31.94 -27.56
CA ASP A 92 42.58 31.89 -26.10
C ASP A 92 43.73 32.78 -25.57
N ALA A 93 44.90 32.76 -26.21
CA ALA A 93 46.05 33.56 -25.82
C ALA A 93 45.84 35.07 -26.03
N TYR A 94 45.35 35.49 -27.20
CA TYR A 94 45.07 36.89 -27.47
C TYR A 94 43.96 37.42 -26.56
N PHE A 95 42.92 36.64 -26.32
CA PHE A 95 41.82 37.05 -25.45
C PHE A 95 42.28 37.19 -24.00
N ALA A 96 43.04 36.21 -23.50
CA ALA A 96 43.60 36.23 -22.15
C ALA A 96 44.51 37.44 -21.90
N ASN A 97 45.33 37.82 -22.88
CA ASN A 97 46.30 38.90 -22.74
C ASN A 97 45.70 40.31 -22.93
N ASN A 98 44.48 40.43 -23.46
CA ASN A 98 43.93 41.74 -23.85
C ASN A 98 42.52 42.06 -23.30
N LEU A 99 41.65 41.06 -23.07
CA LEU A 99 40.22 41.29 -22.79
C LEU A 99 39.75 40.79 -21.42
N GLY A 100 40.50 39.91 -20.75
CA GLY A 100 40.23 39.47 -19.39
C GLY A 100 38.92 38.67 -19.21
N SER A 101 38.65 38.23 -17.98
CA SER A 101 37.51 37.37 -17.63
C SER A 101 36.11 37.99 -17.83
N PRO A 102 35.85 39.29 -17.53
CA PRO A 102 34.49 39.83 -17.62
C PRO A 102 33.93 39.85 -19.04
N VAL A 103 34.79 40.10 -20.04
CA VAL A 103 34.36 40.07 -21.46
C VAL A 103 34.11 38.63 -21.91
N LEU A 104 34.88 37.66 -21.41
CA LEU A 104 34.65 36.24 -21.67
C LEU A 104 33.29 35.80 -21.11
N GLU A 105 32.97 36.18 -19.87
CA GLU A 105 31.67 35.87 -19.24
C GLU A 105 30.51 36.46 -20.04
N ALA A 106 30.61 37.72 -20.48
CA ALA A 106 29.60 38.34 -21.33
C ALA A 106 29.41 37.61 -22.68
N ILE A 107 30.49 37.12 -23.29
CA ILE A 107 30.41 36.33 -24.54
C ILE A 107 29.80 34.95 -24.28
N ILE A 108 30.15 34.30 -23.16
CA ILE A 108 29.55 33.02 -22.77
C ILE A 108 28.05 33.20 -22.58
N ASP A 109 27.64 34.23 -21.84
CA ASP A 109 26.23 34.56 -21.64
C ASP A 109 25.55 34.85 -22.97
N GLU A 110 26.15 35.69 -23.84
CA GLU A 110 25.61 35.97 -25.17
C GLU A 110 25.42 34.68 -25.98
N VAL A 111 26.39 33.76 -26.00
CA VAL A 111 26.29 32.49 -26.73
C VAL A 111 25.23 31.58 -26.12
N LEU A 112 25.07 31.58 -24.80
CA LEU A 112 24.01 30.84 -24.11
C LEU A 112 22.62 31.43 -24.39
N TYR A 113 22.49 32.75 -24.49
CA TYR A 113 21.25 33.45 -24.82
C TYR A 113 20.91 33.45 -26.32
N SER A 114 21.93 33.33 -27.19
CA SER A 114 21.81 33.31 -28.66
C SER A 114 21.83 31.90 -29.26
N GLN A 115 22.00 30.85 -28.44
CA GLN A 115 21.29 29.59 -28.70
C GLN A 115 19.89 29.98 -29.16
N PRO A 116 19.33 29.38 -30.24
CA PRO A 116 17.95 29.65 -30.59
C PRO A 116 17.16 29.48 -29.30
N SER A 117 16.72 30.61 -28.74
CA SER A 117 15.80 30.64 -27.61
C SER A 117 14.66 29.87 -28.17
N THR A 118 14.59 28.61 -27.73
CA THR A 118 13.72 27.62 -28.31
C THR A 118 12.37 28.26 -28.24
N SER A 119 11.88 28.64 -29.41
CA SER A 119 10.60 29.27 -29.61
C SER A 119 9.64 28.54 -28.68
N HIS A 120 8.90 29.28 -27.86
CA HIS A 120 7.73 28.79 -27.11
C HIS A 120 6.66 28.34 -28.11
N GLY A 121 7.04 27.44 -29.01
CA GLY A 121 6.12 26.69 -29.83
C GLY A 121 5.49 25.62 -28.95
N PRO A 122 4.23 25.30 -29.18
CA PRO A 122 3.48 24.34 -28.36
C PRO A 122 3.90 22.88 -28.59
N GLU A 123 5.09 22.59 -29.15
CA GLU A 123 5.53 21.24 -29.49
C GLU A 123 6.63 20.74 -28.53
N LEU A 124 6.43 19.54 -27.97
CA LEU A 124 7.46 18.84 -27.20
C LEU A 124 8.62 18.40 -28.10
N LYS A 125 9.83 18.89 -27.82
CA LYS A 125 11.03 18.65 -28.65
C LYS A 125 11.83 17.40 -28.26
N PHE A 126 11.35 16.66 -27.27
CA PHE A 126 11.98 15.43 -26.79
C PHE A 126 10.91 14.37 -26.57
N ASN A 127 11.29 13.10 -26.56
CA ASN A 127 10.37 12.02 -26.23
C ASN A 127 10.31 11.85 -24.70
N PRO A 128 9.16 12.13 -24.04
CA PRO A 128 9.03 11.99 -22.59
C PRO A 128 9.39 10.60 -22.07
N GLU A 129 9.04 9.55 -22.81
CA GLU A 129 9.22 8.15 -22.41
C GLU A 129 10.69 7.70 -22.34
N ILE A 130 11.64 8.52 -22.79
CA ILE A 130 13.09 8.27 -22.63
C ILE A 130 13.84 9.44 -22.00
N ALA A 131 13.16 10.56 -21.73
CA ALA A 131 13.77 11.73 -21.14
C ALA A 131 14.25 11.48 -19.70
N PRO A 132 15.35 12.12 -19.27
CA PRO A 132 15.75 12.15 -17.88
C PRO A 132 14.68 12.80 -16.99
N TRP A 133 14.61 12.37 -15.73
CA TRP A 133 13.65 12.88 -14.74
C TRP A 133 13.70 14.40 -14.60
N GLU A 134 14.90 14.98 -14.49
CA GLU A 134 15.04 16.42 -14.29
C GLU A 134 14.50 17.25 -15.45
N LEU A 135 14.66 16.78 -16.69
CA LEU A 135 14.11 17.45 -17.86
C LEU A 135 12.57 17.43 -17.86
N LEU A 136 11.98 16.28 -17.50
CA LEU A 136 10.53 16.14 -17.40
C LEU A 136 9.94 17.08 -16.35
N PHE A 137 10.57 17.14 -15.16
CA PHE A 137 10.09 18.02 -14.12
C PHE A 137 10.26 19.49 -14.48
N GLN A 138 11.44 19.90 -14.98
CA GLN A 138 11.68 21.29 -15.38
C GLN A 138 10.65 21.75 -16.42
N GLN A 139 10.41 20.93 -17.46
CA GLN A 139 9.46 21.27 -18.50
C GLN A 139 8.01 21.28 -17.99
N GLY A 140 7.63 20.30 -17.17
CA GLY A 140 6.28 20.23 -16.58
C GLY A 140 5.99 21.41 -15.64
N GLU A 141 6.95 21.79 -14.80
CA GLU A 141 6.85 22.94 -13.89
C GLU A 141 6.67 24.25 -14.68
N ILE A 142 7.41 24.43 -15.78
CA ILE A 142 7.21 25.57 -16.69
C ILE A 142 5.78 25.59 -17.22
N TYR A 143 5.28 24.48 -17.75
CA TYR A 143 3.90 24.39 -18.29
C TYR A 143 2.81 24.63 -17.23
N GLU A 144 3.03 24.29 -15.96
CA GLU A 144 2.08 24.59 -14.88
C GLU A 144 2.02 26.08 -14.51
N THR A 145 3.11 26.82 -14.72
CA THR A 145 3.19 28.26 -14.40
C THR A 145 2.70 29.18 -15.52
N LEU A 146 2.40 28.65 -16.71
CA LEU A 146 1.91 29.44 -17.84
C LEU A 146 0.51 30.02 -17.56
N PRO A 147 0.17 31.19 -18.17
CA PRO A 147 -1.18 31.73 -18.11
C PRO A 147 -2.22 30.73 -18.67
N PRO A 148 -3.49 30.75 -18.19
CA PRO A 148 -4.49 29.75 -18.57
C PRO A 148 -4.69 29.55 -20.08
N GLN A 149 -4.60 30.61 -20.88
CA GLN A 149 -4.76 30.56 -22.34
C GLN A 149 -3.61 29.83 -23.04
N GLU A 150 -2.38 29.95 -22.53
CA GLU A 150 -1.20 29.26 -23.07
C GLU A 150 -1.12 27.83 -22.52
N GLN A 151 -1.54 27.63 -21.28
CA GLN A 151 -1.61 26.31 -20.65
C GLN A 151 -2.56 25.37 -21.40
N GLU A 152 -3.67 25.88 -21.94
CA GLU A 152 -4.60 25.08 -22.75
C GLU A 152 -3.92 24.52 -24.01
N GLN A 153 -3.03 25.29 -24.65
CA GLN A 153 -2.29 24.87 -25.84
C GLN A 153 -1.29 23.74 -25.54
N VAL A 154 -0.66 23.78 -24.36
CA VAL A 154 0.32 22.77 -23.92
C VAL A 154 -0.28 21.70 -22.99
N HIS A 155 -1.61 21.69 -22.80
CA HIS A 155 -2.25 20.82 -21.82
C HIS A 155 -1.98 19.34 -22.09
N HIS A 156 -2.06 18.94 -23.36
CA HIS A 156 -1.81 17.56 -23.80
C HIS A 156 -0.37 17.12 -23.50
N HIS A 157 0.60 18.02 -23.65
CA HIS A 157 2.00 17.80 -23.33
C HIS A 157 2.26 17.71 -21.82
N LEU A 158 1.66 18.59 -21.02
CA LEU A 158 1.73 18.50 -19.57
C LEU A 158 1.11 17.18 -19.07
N GLN A 159 -0.02 16.76 -19.65
CA GLN A 159 -0.64 15.47 -19.34
C GLN A 159 0.29 14.30 -19.67
N GLU A 160 0.95 14.31 -20.83
CA GLU A 160 1.92 13.28 -21.21
C GLU A 160 3.10 13.20 -20.21
N ILE A 161 3.70 14.34 -19.86
CA ILE A 161 4.78 14.42 -18.86
C ILE A 161 4.30 13.82 -17.53
N LYS A 162 3.13 14.24 -17.04
CA LYS A 162 2.56 13.72 -15.78
C LYS A 162 2.35 12.21 -15.84
N VAL A 163 1.79 11.70 -16.94
CA VAL A 163 1.56 10.26 -17.13
C VAL A 163 2.87 9.49 -17.10
N VAL A 164 3.91 9.96 -17.79
CA VAL A 164 5.23 9.30 -17.78
C VAL A 164 5.85 9.29 -16.38
N LEU A 165 5.80 10.43 -15.67
CA LEU A 165 6.30 10.53 -14.30
C LEU A 165 5.54 9.57 -13.36
N ILE A 166 4.21 9.57 -13.41
CA ILE A 166 3.35 8.68 -12.60
C ILE A 166 3.65 7.22 -12.91
N LYS A 167 3.71 6.85 -14.20
CA LYS A 167 3.98 5.47 -14.66
C LYS A 167 5.33 4.95 -14.17
N ARG A 168 6.36 5.80 -14.17
CA ARG A 168 7.72 5.41 -13.79
C ARG A 168 7.96 5.40 -12.28
N MET A 169 7.37 6.33 -11.51
CA MET A 169 7.59 6.48 -10.05
C MET A 169 6.50 5.87 -9.18
N ILE A 170 5.25 5.81 -9.65
CA ILE A 170 4.09 5.54 -8.80
C ILE A 170 3.46 4.21 -9.15
N SER A 171 2.79 4.15 -10.30
CA SER A 171 2.01 2.98 -10.71
C SER A 171 1.83 2.96 -12.22
N ASP A 172 1.93 1.76 -12.81
CA ASP A 172 1.61 1.47 -14.22
C ASP A 172 0.18 0.95 -14.41
N GLN A 173 -0.64 0.92 -13.36
CA GLN A 173 -2.05 0.50 -13.45
C GLN A 173 -2.87 1.56 -14.17
N LEU A 174 -3.47 1.21 -15.31
CA LEU A 174 -4.26 2.13 -16.13
C LEU A 174 -5.41 2.81 -15.36
N PRO A 175 -6.21 2.09 -14.52
CA PRO A 175 -7.24 2.74 -13.73
C PRO A 175 -6.69 3.77 -12.73
N PHE A 176 -5.54 3.48 -12.11
CA PHE A 176 -4.85 4.44 -11.23
C PHE A 176 -4.37 5.66 -12.01
N ILE A 177 -3.66 5.47 -13.12
CA ILE A 177 -3.15 6.56 -13.98
C ILE A 177 -4.29 7.47 -14.46
N ALA A 178 -5.44 6.88 -14.81
CA ALA A 178 -6.61 7.62 -15.29
C ALA A 178 -7.10 8.66 -14.29
N VAL A 179 -7.05 8.35 -12.98
CA VAL A 179 -7.40 9.29 -11.90
C VAL A 179 -6.20 10.18 -11.56
N ALA A 180 -5.03 9.59 -11.34
CA ALA A 180 -3.82 10.27 -10.85
C ALA A 180 -3.38 11.44 -11.74
N LYS A 181 -3.47 11.29 -13.08
CA LYS A 181 -3.10 12.36 -14.03
C LYS A 181 -3.98 13.61 -13.94
N GLN A 182 -5.21 13.47 -13.44
CA GLN A 182 -6.14 14.59 -13.22
C GLN A 182 -5.91 15.26 -11.87
N VAL A 183 -5.34 14.53 -10.90
CA VAL A 183 -5.32 14.93 -9.50
C VAL A 183 -3.97 15.48 -9.05
N PHE A 184 -2.86 14.83 -9.40
CA PHE A 184 -1.52 15.29 -9.05
C PHE A 184 -1.14 16.56 -9.82
N VAL A 185 -0.31 17.40 -9.20
CA VAL A 185 0.42 18.47 -9.88
C VAL A 185 1.92 18.18 -9.86
N MET A 186 2.72 18.92 -10.63
CA MET A 186 4.17 18.64 -10.77
C MET A 186 4.90 18.73 -9.43
N SER A 187 4.51 19.67 -8.56
CA SER A 187 5.10 19.80 -7.22
C SER A 187 4.85 18.58 -6.33
N ASP A 188 3.71 17.91 -6.48
CA ASP A 188 3.43 16.66 -5.75
C ASP A 188 4.37 15.54 -6.23
N LEU A 189 4.52 15.40 -7.55
CA LEU A 189 5.39 14.39 -8.16
C LEU A 189 6.86 14.64 -7.80
N ARG A 190 7.27 15.91 -7.78
CA ARG A 190 8.61 16.32 -7.36
C ARG A 190 8.87 15.96 -5.89
N ARG A 191 7.90 16.20 -5.02
CA ARG A 191 7.97 15.81 -3.60
C ARG A 191 8.15 14.31 -3.41
N ILE A 192 7.47 13.49 -4.22
CA ILE A 192 7.63 12.03 -4.21
C ILE A 192 9.05 11.67 -4.62
N TYR A 193 9.54 12.21 -5.74
CA TYR A 193 10.89 11.95 -6.26
C TYR A 193 11.99 12.30 -5.26
N GLN A 194 11.90 13.46 -4.60
CA GLN A 194 12.89 13.90 -3.60
C GLN A 194 12.94 13.01 -2.35
N ARG A 195 11.91 12.20 -2.10
CA ARG A 195 11.84 11.28 -0.97
C ARG A 195 11.94 9.80 -1.39
N LEU A 196 12.29 9.54 -2.65
CA LEU A 196 12.48 8.21 -3.20
C LEU A 196 13.96 7.82 -3.12
N ILE A 197 14.23 6.72 -2.44
CA ILE A 197 15.50 6.00 -2.45
C ILE A 197 15.47 5.05 -3.64
N GLY A 198 16.35 5.29 -4.61
CA GLY A 198 16.39 4.54 -5.86
C GLY A 198 15.62 5.22 -7.01
N THR A 199 15.22 4.44 -8.02
CA THR A 199 14.68 4.90 -9.31
C THR A 199 13.39 4.20 -9.75
N GLY A 200 12.95 3.16 -9.05
CA GLY A 200 11.73 2.42 -9.36
C GLY A 200 10.50 2.96 -8.65
N LYS A 201 9.42 2.18 -8.69
CA LYS A 201 8.10 2.62 -8.20
C LYS A 201 8.02 2.58 -6.68
N ILE A 202 7.21 3.46 -6.09
CA ILE A 202 6.92 3.53 -4.64
C ILE A 202 5.94 2.46 -4.13
N GLY A 203 5.28 1.75 -5.04
CA GLY A 203 4.33 0.68 -4.76
C GLY A 203 2.94 1.14 -4.35
N GLY A 204 2.00 0.19 -4.25
CA GLY A 204 0.57 0.46 -4.20
C GLY A 204 0.08 1.15 -2.93
N LYS A 205 0.65 0.82 -1.75
CA LYS A 205 0.28 1.47 -0.47
C LYS A 205 0.59 2.96 -0.48
N ALA A 206 1.80 3.28 -0.91
CA ALA A 206 2.26 4.66 -1.03
C ALA A 206 1.48 5.40 -2.14
N ALA A 207 1.27 4.76 -3.28
CA ALA A 207 0.50 5.30 -4.40
C ALA A 207 -0.93 5.69 -3.97
N GLY A 208 -1.66 4.75 -3.35
CA GLY A 208 -3.03 4.96 -2.89
C GLY A 208 -3.13 6.04 -1.79
N MET A 209 -2.20 6.07 -0.84
CA MET A 209 -2.12 7.12 0.17
C MET A 209 -1.90 8.51 -0.46
N MET A 210 -0.94 8.65 -1.37
CA MET A 210 -0.62 9.93 -2.01
C MET A 210 -1.78 10.43 -2.88
N LEU A 211 -2.43 9.53 -3.61
CA LEU A 211 -3.59 9.85 -4.43
C LEU A 211 -4.77 10.29 -3.54
N ALA A 212 -5.06 9.55 -2.47
CA ALA A 212 -6.12 9.88 -1.52
C ALA A 212 -5.92 11.24 -0.85
N TRP A 213 -4.70 11.51 -0.37
CA TRP A 213 -4.35 12.81 0.17
C TRP A 213 -4.62 13.92 -0.83
N ARG A 214 -4.14 13.77 -2.07
CA ARG A 214 -4.29 14.81 -3.09
C ARG A 214 -5.74 15.03 -3.49
N ILE A 215 -6.56 13.99 -3.58
CA ILE A 215 -8.02 14.11 -3.76
C ILE A 215 -8.63 14.97 -2.64
N LEU A 216 -8.26 14.71 -1.38
CA LEU A 216 -8.79 15.43 -0.23
C LEU A 216 -8.29 16.88 -0.10
N GLN A 217 -7.16 17.22 -0.74
CA GLN A 217 -6.68 18.60 -0.86
C GLN A 217 -7.46 19.41 -1.90
N GLN A 218 -8.20 18.78 -2.81
CA GLN A 218 -8.99 19.50 -3.82
C GLN A 218 -10.24 20.14 -3.20
N LYS A 219 -10.58 21.32 -3.71
CA LYS A 219 -11.82 22.00 -3.36
C LYS A 219 -12.92 21.49 -4.27
N ASP A 220 -13.90 20.83 -3.68
CA ASP A 220 -15.07 20.34 -4.39
C ASP A 220 -16.35 20.72 -3.62
N PRO A 221 -17.05 21.80 -4.04
CA PRO A 221 -18.27 22.27 -3.41
C PRO A 221 -19.43 21.26 -3.48
N GLU A 222 -19.44 20.35 -4.46
CA GLU A 222 -20.49 19.34 -4.62
C GLU A 222 -20.45 18.32 -3.46
N PHE A 223 -19.23 17.95 -3.05
CA PHE A 223 -19.02 16.94 -2.02
C PHE A 223 -18.83 17.49 -0.61
N GLY A 224 -18.77 18.82 -0.41
CA GLY A 224 -18.76 19.44 0.92
C GLY A 224 -17.80 20.63 1.06
N PRO A 225 -17.60 21.14 2.29
CA PRO A 225 -16.68 22.26 2.55
C PRO A 225 -15.22 21.88 2.25
N ASP A 226 -14.36 22.88 2.13
CA ASP A 226 -12.91 22.68 2.05
C ASP A 226 -12.39 22.02 3.34
N MET A 227 -11.61 20.95 3.19
CA MET A 227 -10.99 20.19 4.28
C MET A 227 -9.48 20.05 4.12
N SER A 228 -8.88 20.77 3.16
CA SER A 228 -7.44 20.71 2.88
C SER A 228 -6.56 21.04 4.10
N ASN A 229 -7.06 21.82 5.05
CA ASN A 229 -6.38 22.14 6.32
C ASN A 229 -6.64 21.13 7.44
N GLN A 230 -7.64 20.26 7.28
CA GLN A 230 -8.02 19.24 8.26
C GLN A 230 -7.45 17.86 7.89
N VAL A 231 -6.96 17.68 6.67
CA VAL A 231 -6.43 16.41 6.19
C VAL A 231 -4.92 16.51 5.97
N GLY A 232 -4.19 15.48 6.38
CA GLY A 232 -2.76 15.35 6.11
C GLY A 232 -2.32 13.91 5.90
N ILE A 233 -1.03 13.73 5.68
CA ILE A 233 -0.34 12.44 5.65
C ILE A 233 0.87 12.50 6.59
N PRO A 234 1.32 11.36 7.13
CA PRO A 234 2.58 11.32 7.87
C PRO A 234 3.76 11.64 6.95
N ASP A 235 4.84 12.14 7.55
CA ASP A 235 6.10 12.28 6.81
C ASP A 235 6.58 10.91 6.36
N SER A 236 6.65 10.77 5.03
CA SER A 236 6.86 9.49 4.36
C SER A 236 8.06 9.56 3.41
N TYR A 237 8.84 8.49 3.35
CA TYR A 237 9.90 8.21 2.40
C TYR A 237 9.67 6.84 1.75
N PHE A 238 10.24 6.63 0.57
CA PHE A 238 9.95 5.46 -0.24
C PHE A 238 11.25 4.78 -0.66
N ILE A 239 11.30 3.45 -0.58
CA ILE A 239 12.36 2.65 -1.18
C ILE A 239 11.79 2.05 -2.45
N GLY A 240 12.42 2.36 -3.57
CA GLY A 240 12.01 1.94 -4.90
C GLY A 240 11.97 0.41 -5.05
N SER A 241 11.02 -0.05 -5.85
CA SER A 241 10.76 -1.48 -6.09
C SER A 241 11.91 -2.26 -6.74
N GLU A 242 12.92 -1.59 -7.27
CA GLU A 242 14.13 -2.15 -7.88
C GLU A 242 15.21 -2.50 -6.83
N VAL A 243 15.22 -1.80 -5.69
CA VAL A 243 16.23 -1.99 -4.63
C VAL A 243 16.23 -3.43 -4.10
N ILE A 244 15.06 -4.09 -4.07
CA ILE A 244 14.98 -5.51 -3.68
C ILE A 244 15.73 -6.43 -4.65
N TYR A 245 15.77 -6.11 -5.95
CA TYR A 245 16.49 -6.92 -6.94
C TYR A 245 17.99 -6.73 -6.81
N GLU A 246 18.43 -5.49 -6.61
CA GLU A 246 19.83 -5.18 -6.35
C GLU A 246 20.31 -5.90 -5.07
N PHE A 247 19.51 -5.82 -4.00
CA PHE A 247 19.76 -6.52 -2.76
C PHE A 247 19.86 -8.04 -2.97
N ARG A 248 18.89 -8.66 -3.65
CA ARG A 248 18.89 -10.11 -3.89
C ARG A 248 20.06 -10.55 -4.76
N LEU A 249 20.40 -9.78 -5.79
CA LEU A 249 21.50 -10.08 -6.69
C LEU A 249 22.84 -10.03 -5.95
N ALA A 250 23.09 -8.95 -5.19
CA ALA A 250 24.29 -8.79 -4.39
C ALA A 250 24.47 -9.93 -3.36
N ASN A 251 23.36 -10.41 -2.80
CA ASN A 251 23.35 -11.45 -1.76
C ASN A 251 23.12 -12.88 -2.29
N LYS A 252 23.08 -13.08 -3.61
CA LYS A 252 22.88 -14.40 -4.27
C LYS A 252 21.60 -15.13 -3.84
N LEU A 253 20.52 -14.41 -3.56
CA LEU A 253 19.25 -14.97 -3.05
C LEU A 253 18.30 -15.49 -4.14
N ASN A 254 18.74 -15.51 -5.41
CA ASN A 254 17.92 -15.91 -6.55
C ASN A 254 17.43 -17.37 -6.49
N ASN A 255 18.15 -18.23 -5.78
CA ASN A 255 17.77 -19.64 -5.56
C ASN A 255 16.42 -19.80 -4.84
N PHE A 256 16.03 -18.83 -4.00
CA PHE A 256 14.75 -18.87 -3.29
C PHE A 256 13.56 -18.42 -4.16
N MET A 257 13.81 -17.73 -5.28
CA MET A 257 12.73 -17.20 -6.13
C MET A 257 11.91 -18.30 -6.83
N ASN A 258 12.48 -19.48 -7.05
CA ASN A 258 11.76 -20.60 -7.63
C ASN A 258 10.80 -21.30 -6.65
N GLN A 259 10.83 -20.95 -5.35
CA GLN A 259 9.93 -21.51 -4.35
C GLN A 259 8.47 -21.30 -4.72
N LYS A 260 8.14 -20.22 -5.43
CA LYS A 260 6.78 -19.91 -5.88
C LYS A 260 6.12 -21.00 -6.73
N TYR A 261 6.89 -21.93 -7.32
CA TYR A 261 6.39 -23.06 -8.10
C TYR A 261 6.42 -24.40 -7.36
N ARG A 262 6.92 -24.44 -6.13
CA ARG A 262 7.02 -25.68 -5.34
C ARG A 262 5.68 -26.07 -4.71
N PRO A 263 5.52 -27.34 -4.30
CA PRO A 263 4.41 -27.78 -3.45
C PRO A 263 4.38 -26.99 -2.12
N LEU A 264 3.19 -26.76 -1.57
CA LEU A 264 2.99 -25.95 -0.38
C LEU A 264 3.82 -26.42 0.83
N ASP A 265 3.91 -27.73 1.05
CA ASP A 265 4.67 -28.30 2.16
C ASP A 265 6.17 -27.99 2.06
N GLU A 266 6.72 -27.93 0.84
CA GLU A 266 8.11 -27.52 0.62
C GLU A 266 8.30 -26.02 0.86
N ILE A 267 7.36 -25.18 0.40
CA ILE A 267 7.40 -23.74 0.63
C ILE A 267 7.41 -23.45 2.13
N ARG A 268 6.49 -24.07 2.88
CA ARG A 268 6.41 -23.94 4.35
C ARG A 268 7.71 -24.36 5.04
N LYS A 269 8.34 -25.45 4.61
CA LYS A 269 9.61 -25.94 5.17
C LYS A 269 10.79 -25.03 4.87
N GLN A 270 10.86 -24.45 3.67
CA GLN A 270 12.00 -23.62 3.27
C GLN A 270 11.88 -22.15 3.66
N TYR A 271 10.68 -21.66 3.95
CA TYR A 271 10.45 -20.26 4.29
C TYR A 271 11.35 -19.74 5.44
N PRO A 272 11.53 -20.45 6.57
CA PRO A 272 12.44 -19.98 7.63
C PRO A 272 13.89 -19.82 7.18
N VAL A 273 14.36 -20.71 6.28
CA VAL A 273 15.71 -20.65 5.70
C VAL A 273 15.85 -19.43 4.78
N ALA A 274 14.82 -19.16 3.97
CA ALA A 274 14.78 -17.97 3.12
C ALA A 274 14.81 -16.69 3.97
N VAL A 275 14.07 -16.63 5.07
CA VAL A 275 14.07 -15.48 6.00
C VAL A 275 15.48 -15.25 6.56
N GLN A 276 16.13 -16.29 7.07
CA GLN A 276 17.48 -16.14 7.63
C GLN A 276 18.49 -15.65 6.57
N ALA A 277 18.43 -16.20 5.35
CA ALA A 277 19.32 -15.76 4.27
C ALA A 277 19.12 -14.28 3.89
N HIS A 278 17.90 -13.74 3.98
CA HIS A 278 17.66 -12.31 3.78
C HIS A 278 18.20 -11.46 4.94
N LEU A 279 18.07 -11.93 6.19
CA LEU A 279 18.60 -11.24 7.36
C LEU A 279 20.13 -11.09 7.31
N ASP A 280 20.81 -12.13 6.84
CA ASP A 280 22.27 -12.18 6.70
C ASP A 280 22.80 -11.31 5.52
N GLY A 281 21.91 -10.88 4.61
CA GLY A 281 22.28 -10.08 3.44
C GLY A 281 22.72 -8.65 3.78
N GLN A 282 23.43 -7.99 2.87
CA GLN A 282 23.90 -6.61 3.01
C GLN A 282 23.35 -5.71 1.90
N PHE A 283 23.06 -4.45 2.24
CA PHE A 283 22.69 -3.41 1.28
C PHE A 283 23.93 -2.76 0.68
N SER A 284 23.77 -2.10 -0.47
CA SER A 284 24.81 -1.25 -1.02
C SER A 284 25.02 -0.01 -0.14
N GLU A 285 26.26 0.49 -0.04
CA GLU A 285 26.58 1.70 0.74
C GLU A 285 25.72 2.89 0.32
N ALA A 286 25.44 3.06 -0.97
CA ALA A 286 24.58 4.14 -1.47
C ALA A 286 23.16 4.11 -0.88
N VAL A 287 22.56 2.92 -0.73
CA VAL A 287 21.23 2.78 -0.10
C VAL A 287 21.33 3.02 1.40
N VAL A 288 22.39 2.52 2.05
CA VAL A 288 22.61 2.72 3.49
C VAL A 288 22.79 4.21 3.80
N ASP A 289 23.56 4.95 3.01
CA ASP A 289 23.76 6.39 3.17
C ASP A 289 22.46 7.18 3.05
N GLN A 290 21.62 6.86 2.06
CA GLN A 290 20.31 7.49 1.93
C GLN A 290 19.39 7.14 3.12
N LEU A 291 19.45 5.91 3.63
CA LEU A 291 18.71 5.53 4.84
C LEU A 291 19.22 6.24 6.10
N ARG A 292 20.53 6.52 6.20
CA ARG A 292 21.10 7.37 7.26
C ARG A 292 20.49 8.77 7.20
N GLU A 293 20.39 9.38 6.02
CA GLU A 293 19.76 10.69 5.86
C GLU A 293 18.29 10.69 6.28
N VAL A 294 17.53 9.65 5.89
CA VAL A 294 16.14 9.48 6.34
C VAL A 294 16.08 9.40 7.86
N LEU A 295 16.91 8.56 8.48
CA LEU A 295 16.92 8.39 9.92
C LEU A 295 17.30 9.69 10.66
N MET A 296 18.29 10.44 10.15
CA MET A 296 18.66 11.76 10.68
C MET A 296 17.49 12.74 10.62
N HIS A 297 16.74 12.77 9.52
CA HIS A 297 15.56 13.62 9.39
C HIS A 297 14.40 13.18 10.30
N MET A 298 14.27 11.88 10.58
CA MET A 298 13.29 11.34 11.52
C MET A 298 13.66 11.61 12.98
N GLY A 299 14.94 11.81 13.29
CA GLY A 299 15.42 12.07 14.64
C GLY A 299 15.13 10.88 15.57
N ASN A 300 14.53 11.15 16.73
CA ASN A 300 14.09 10.12 17.70
C ASN A 300 12.59 9.86 17.61
N ASP A 301 11.91 10.34 16.56
CA ASP A 301 10.48 10.04 16.41
C ASP A 301 10.31 8.57 16.02
N PRO A 302 9.28 7.87 16.56
CA PRO A 302 8.98 6.51 16.14
C PRO A 302 8.65 6.43 14.64
N LEU A 303 9.16 5.39 14.00
CA LEU A 303 9.02 5.10 12.57
C LEU A 303 8.24 3.78 12.37
N ILE A 304 7.51 3.66 11.27
CA ILE A 304 6.98 2.38 10.79
C ILE A 304 7.54 2.09 9.41
N VAL A 305 8.02 0.86 9.21
CA VAL A 305 8.48 0.32 7.93
C VAL A 305 7.37 -0.58 7.39
N ARG A 306 6.75 -0.19 6.27
CA ARG A 306 5.60 -0.88 5.68
C ARG A 306 5.95 -1.46 4.32
N SER A 307 5.51 -2.68 4.04
CA SER A 307 5.49 -3.21 2.69
C SER A 307 4.59 -2.35 1.79
N SER A 308 4.99 -2.18 0.53
CA SER A 308 4.22 -1.46 -0.49
C SER A 308 4.35 -2.24 -1.81
N SER A 309 3.65 -3.37 -1.93
CA SER A 309 3.70 -4.18 -3.15
C SER A 309 3.07 -3.42 -4.32
N LEU A 310 3.59 -3.60 -5.54
CA LEU A 310 2.97 -3.10 -6.77
C LEU A 310 1.65 -3.81 -7.14
N LEU A 311 1.30 -4.86 -6.39
CA LEU A 311 0.03 -5.54 -6.51
C LEU A 311 -1.05 -4.96 -5.59
N GLU A 312 -0.69 -4.13 -4.61
CA GLU A 312 -1.63 -3.58 -3.62
C GLU A 312 -2.58 -2.51 -4.19
N ASP A 313 -2.23 -1.88 -5.31
CA ASP A 313 -3.06 -0.92 -6.04
C ASP A 313 -3.79 -1.54 -7.23
N ASN A 314 -3.69 -2.86 -7.40
CA ASN A 314 -4.39 -3.54 -8.47
C ASN A 314 -5.89 -3.62 -8.15
N PHE A 315 -6.71 -3.04 -9.02
CA PHE A 315 -8.15 -2.98 -8.83
C PHE A 315 -8.73 -4.42 -8.89
N GLY A 316 -9.36 -4.85 -7.79
CA GLY A 316 -10.04 -6.16 -7.70
C GLY A 316 -9.26 -7.26 -6.97
N PHE A 317 -8.05 -6.99 -6.49
CA PHE A 317 -7.31 -7.89 -5.58
C PHE A 317 -6.94 -7.11 -4.32
N SER A 318 -6.89 -7.77 -3.15
CA SER A 318 -6.23 -7.15 -2.01
C SER A 318 -5.16 -8.02 -1.37
N PHE A 319 -4.04 -7.34 -1.16
CA PHE A 319 -2.85 -7.84 -0.52
C PHE A 319 -2.70 -7.28 0.89
N ALA A 320 -3.78 -6.76 1.50
CA ALA A 320 -3.72 -6.39 2.90
C ALA A 320 -3.30 -7.61 3.73
N GLY A 321 -2.72 -7.36 4.91
CA GLY A 321 -2.40 -8.37 5.92
C GLY A 321 -1.42 -9.48 5.52
N LYS A 322 -1.11 -9.64 4.24
CA LYS A 322 -0.23 -10.67 3.69
C LYS A 322 1.25 -10.31 3.84
N TYR A 323 1.54 -9.02 3.97
CA TYR A 323 2.88 -8.48 4.14
C TYR A 323 3.02 -7.73 5.45
N HIS A 324 4.21 -7.83 6.05
CA HIS A 324 4.46 -7.32 7.39
C HIS A 324 4.76 -5.82 7.40
N SER A 325 4.43 -5.18 8.53
CA SER A 325 4.89 -3.83 8.88
C SER A 325 5.58 -3.88 10.24
N TYR A 326 6.66 -3.13 10.42
CA TYR A 326 7.47 -3.13 11.64
C TYR A 326 7.53 -1.72 12.23
N PHE A 327 7.11 -1.59 13.49
CA PHE A 327 7.30 -0.36 14.26
C PHE A 327 8.71 -0.32 14.85
N LEU A 328 9.37 0.82 14.68
CA LEU A 328 10.70 1.12 15.18
C LEU A 328 10.58 2.32 16.13
N PRO A 329 10.67 2.11 17.45
CA PRO A 329 10.48 3.18 18.42
C PRO A 329 11.57 4.25 18.40
N ASN A 330 12.76 3.90 17.91
CA ASN A 330 13.83 4.84 17.57
C ASN A 330 14.37 5.63 18.78
N GLN A 331 14.46 4.97 19.94
CA GLN A 331 14.98 5.55 21.20
C GLN A 331 16.41 5.10 21.56
N ALA A 332 17.02 4.22 20.75
CA ALA A 332 18.39 3.74 20.97
C ALA A 332 19.43 4.68 20.34
N SER A 333 20.70 4.28 20.31
CA SER A 333 21.72 5.04 19.58
C SER A 333 21.46 5.04 18.07
N PHE A 334 22.01 6.03 17.36
CA PHE A 334 21.81 6.18 15.91
C PHE A 334 22.17 4.91 15.13
N GLU A 335 23.30 4.27 15.46
CA GLU A 335 23.75 3.03 14.79
C GLU A 335 22.83 1.84 15.09
N GLU A 336 22.32 1.71 16.31
CA GLU A 336 21.36 0.66 16.68
C GLU A 336 20.02 0.87 15.96
N ASN A 337 19.53 2.12 15.87
CA ASN A 337 18.31 2.44 15.14
C ASN A 337 18.48 2.20 13.63
N LEU A 338 19.65 2.50 13.07
CA LEU A 338 19.97 2.18 11.67
C LEU A 338 19.99 0.67 11.44
N ALA A 339 20.62 -0.09 12.33
CA ALA A 339 20.63 -1.55 12.24
C ALA A 339 19.21 -2.14 12.31
N ALA A 340 18.37 -1.63 13.22
CA ALA A 340 16.96 -2.03 13.34
C ALA A 340 16.14 -1.68 12.08
N LEU A 341 16.39 -0.52 11.47
CA LEU A 341 15.78 -0.11 10.20
C LEU A 341 16.17 -1.06 9.06
N LEU A 342 17.46 -1.36 8.91
CA LEU A 342 17.95 -2.29 7.89
C LEU A 342 17.38 -3.70 8.09
N GLU A 343 17.31 -4.17 9.35
CA GLU A 343 16.72 -5.46 9.67
C GLU A 343 15.23 -5.53 9.30
N ALA A 344 14.45 -4.49 9.64
CA ALA A 344 13.03 -4.40 9.30
C ALA A 344 12.81 -4.47 7.77
N ILE A 345 13.63 -3.75 6.99
CA ILE A 345 13.59 -3.77 5.51
C ILE A 345 13.87 -5.19 4.99
N LYS A 346 14.90 -5.88 5.52
CA LYS A 346 15.22 -7.27 5.13
C LYS A 346 14.09 -8.24 5.43
N ARG A 347 13.44 -8.11 6.59
CA ARG A 347 12.28 -8.93 6.97
C ARG A 347 11.10 -8.73 6.01
N ILE A 348 10.84 -7.50 5.58
CA ILE A 348 9.81 -7.22 4.58
C ILE A 348 10.16 -7.88 3.24
N TYR A 349 11.42 -7.78 2.78
CA TYR A 349 11.84 -8.44 1.56
C TYR A 349 11.70 -9.97 1.62
N ALA A 350 12.02 -10.58 2.77
CA ALA A 350 11.79 -12.00 2.99
C ALA A 350 10.29 -12.38 2.95
N SER A 351 9.40 -11.51 3.43
CA SER A 351 7.96 -11.77 3.47
C SER A 351 7.31 -11.98 2.09
N THR A 352 7.96 -11.55 1.01
CA THR A 352 7.52 -11.84 -0.37
C THR A 352 7.51 -13.33 -0.71
N LEU A 353 8.21 -14.15 0.07
CA LEU A 353 8.24 -15.61 -0.05
C LEU A 353 7.34 -16.32 0.96
N ASN A 354 6.49 -15.57 1.68
CA ASN A 354 5.55 -16.14 2.65
C ASN A 354 4.58 -17.12 1.95
N PRO A 355 4.36 -18.33 2.48
CA PRO A 355 3.42 -19.30 1.92
C PRO A 355 2.04 -18.74 1.63
N ASP A 356 1.46 -17.93 2.53
CA ASP A 356 0.11 -17.38 2.37
C ASP A 356 0.07 -16.37 1.21
N ALA A 357 1.09 -15.51 1.10
CA ALA A 357 1.22 -14.55 0.00
C ALA A 357 1.40 -15.26 -1.35
N LEU A 358 2.26 -16.29 -1.42
CA LEU A 358 2.50 -17.07 -2.64
C LEU A 358 1.25 -17.85 -3.08
N LEU A 359 0.50 -18.43 -2.14
CA LEU A 359 -0.74 -19.15 -2.46
C LEU A 359 -1.84 -18.22 -2.94
N TYR A 360 -2.01 -17.06 -2.30
CA TYR A 360 -2.96 -16.05 -2.75
C TYR A 360 -2.66 -15.64 -4.21
N ARG A 361 -1.39 -15.35 -4.50
CA ARG A 361 -0.96 -15.04 -5.87
C ARG A 361 -1.22 -16.19 -6.84
N ARG A 362 -0.98 -17.44 -6.42
CA ARG A 362 -1.26 -18.62 -7.26
C ARG A 362 -2.75 -18.78 -7.56
N HIS A 363 -3.61 -18.61 -6.56
CA HIS A 363 -5.06 -18.73 -6.70
C HIS A 363 -5.63 -17.67 -7.66
N HIS A 364 -5.11 -16.44 -7.59
CA HIS A 364 -5.55 -15.33 -8.44
C HIS A 364 -4.80 -15.23 -9.77
N GLY A 365 -3.96 -16.21 -10.14
CA GLY A 365 -3.20 -16.19 -11.40
C GLY A 365 -2.08 -15.13 -11.46
N LEU A 366 -1.67 -14.59 -10.31
CA LEU A 366 -0.66 -13.53 -10.15
C LEU A 366 0.73 -14.08 -9.79
N ILE A 367 0.93 -15.40 -9.82
CA ILE A 367 2.21 -16.03 -9.45
C ILE A 367 3.32 -15.74 -10.47
N ASP A 368 2.94 -15.58 -11.73
CA ASP A 368 3.84 -15.23 -12.84
C ASP A 368 3.99 -13.72 -13.01
N TYR A 369 3.10 -12.93 -12.40
CA TYR A 369 3.30 -11.49 -12.29
C TYR A 369 4.56 -11.20 -11.47
N ASP A 370 5.39 -10.30 -11.97
CA ASP A 370 6.63 -9.88 -11.31
C ASP A 370 6.31 -9.02 -10.09
N GLU A 371 6.25 -9.66 -8.92
CA GLU A 371 6.02 -8.95 -7.67
C GLU A 371 7.26 -8.16 -7.26
N ARG A 372 7.20 -6.86 -7.50
CA ARG A 372 8.18 -5.90 -7.01
C ARG A 372 7.71 -5.32 -5.69
N MET A 373 8.51 -5.48 -4.65
CA MET A 373 8.19 -4.98 -3.33
C MET A 373 8.93 -3.66 -3.10
N ALA A 374 8.17 -2.55 -3.13
CA ALA A 374 8.64 -1.29 -2.61
C ALA A 374 8.43 -1.24 -1.09
N ILE A 375 9.06 -0.27 -0.42
CA ILE A 375 8.89 -0.07 1.02
C ILE A 375 8.50 1.39 1.31
N LEU A 376 7.54 1.55 2.19
CA LEU A 376 7.04 2.82 2.67
C LEU A 376 7.54 3.04 4.11
N LEU A 377 8.43 4.01 4.28
CA LEU A 377 8.94 4.46 5.58
C LEU A 377 8.10 5.64 6.05
N GLN A 378 7.48 5.57 7.23
CA GLN A 378 6.59 6.64 7.70
C GLN A 378 6.83 6.97 9.16
N ARG A 379 6.81 8.25 9.49
CA ARG A 379 6.72 8.69 10.89
C ARG A 379 5.39 8.23 11.49
N VAL A 380 5.44 7.60 12.66
CA VAL A 380 4.22 7.19 13.37
C VAL A 380 3.52 8.44 13.88
N ARG A 381 2.22 8.58 13.58
CA ARG A 381 1.41 9.68 14.13
C ARG A 381 0.97 9.32 15.55
N GLY A 382 1.20 10.23 16.48
CA GLY A 382 0.82 10.04 17.87
C GLY A 382 1.29 11.18 18.75
N LYS A 383 0.97 11.07 20.04
CA LYS A 383 1.48 11.93 21.11
C LYS A 383 2.07 11.05 22.21
N GLN A 384 3.04 11.60 22.94
CA GLN A 384 3.57 10.96 24.13
C GLN A 384 2.61 11.16 25.31
N TYR A 385 2.31 10.07 26.02
CA TYR A 385 1.58 10.07 27.28
C TYR A 385 2.36 9.21 28.29
N GLY A 386 3.01 9.88 29.25
CA GLY A 386 3.99 9.22 30.12
C GLY A 386 5.13 8.62 29.31
N ARG A 387 5.39 7.33 29.48
CA ARG A 387 6.41 6.56 28.73
C ARG A 387 5.92 5.98 27.40
N TYR A 388 4.64 6.17 27.07
CA TYR A 388 4.03 5.56 25.89
C TYR A 388 3.81 6.57 24.77
N PHE A 389 3.95 6.13 23.53
CA PHE A 389 3.66 6.91 22.32
C PHE A 389 2.58 6.22 21.49
N MET A 390 1.48 6.95 21.22
CA MET A 390 0.36 6.44 20.44
C MET A 390 -0.56 7.57 19.95
N PRO A 391 -1.33 7.38 18.88
CA PRO A 391 -2.40 8.30 18.52
C PRO A 391 -3.59 8.17 19.48
N THR A 392 -4.32 9.27 19.68
CA THR A 392 -5.57 9.25 20.44
C THR A 392 -6.62 8.40 19.72
N LEU A 393 -6.73 8.53 18.40
CA LEU A 393 -7.69 7.79 17.60
C LEU A 393 -6.99 7.20 16.38
N ALA A 394 -7.22 5.91 16.14
CA ALA A 394 -6.87 5.25 14.90
C ALA A 394 -8.02 4.36 14.43
N GLY A 395 -8.08 4.08 13.14
CA GLY A 395 -9.19 3.30 12.61
C GLY A 395 -9.05 2.90 11.17
N VAL A 396 -10.00 2.07 10.75
CA VAL A 396 -10.26 1.73 9.36
C VAL A 396 -11.65 2.24 9.00
N ALA A 397 -11.76 2.93 7.88
CA ALA A 397 -13.02 3.42 7.35
C ALA A 397 -13.29 2.83 5.97
N PHE A 398 -14.56 2.62 5.68
CA PHE A 398 -15.07 2.10 4.41
C PHE A 398 -16.07 3.09 3.87
N SER A 399 -15.94 3.49 2.60
CA SER A 399 -16.84 4.47 1.99
C SER A 399 -18.26 3.93 1.81
N GLN A 400 -18.38 2.62 1.63
CA GLN A 400 -19.64 1.89 1.72
C GLN A 400 -19.62 0.96 2.92
N ASN A 401 -20.70 0.93 3.70
CA ASN A 401 -20.83 0.07 4.86
C ASN A 401 -21.12 -1.39 4.44
N PRO A 402 -20.19 -2.33 4.68
CA PRO A 402 -20.44 -3.74 4.41
C PRO A 402 -21.33 -4.41 5.48
N PHE A 403 -21.56 -3.75 6.63
CA PHE A 403 -22.29 -4.29 7.78
C PHE A 403 -23.60 -3.53 8.04
N ARG A 404 -24.74 -4.14 7.71
CA ARG A 404 -26.07 -3.61 8.07
C ARG A 404 -26.69 -4.44 9.19
N TRP A 405 -26.25 -4.25 10.43
CA TRP A 405 -26.89 -4.87 11.60
C TRP A 405 -28.27 -4.27 11.93
N ASN A 406 -28.74 -3.28 11.16
CA ASN A 406 -30.07 -2.71 11.29
C ASN A 406 -30.52 -2.18 9.93
N ALA A 407 -31.78 -2.43 9.56
CA ALA A 407 -32.35 -2.02 8.28
C ALA A 407 -32.27 -0.50 8.02
N LYS A 408 -32.26 0.34 9.06
CA LYS A 408 -32.14 1.81 8.91
C LYS A 408 -30.75 2.26 8.43
N ILE A 409 -29.72 1.43 8.57
CA ILE A 409 -28.35 1.76 8.19
C ILE A 409 -28.27 1.85 6.67
N ARG A 410 -27.88 3.02 6.17
CA ARG A 410 -27.54 3.27 4.75
C ARG A 410 -26.11 2.82 4.47
N ARG A 411 -25.89 2.12 3.35
CA ARG A 411 -24.56 1.58 2.98
C ARG A 411 -23.65 2.71 2.51
N GLU A 412 -24.17 3.55 1.63
CA GLU A 412 -23.51 4.66 0.94
C GLU A 412 -22.99 5.81 1.83
N ASP A 413 -23.32 5.80 3.12
CA ASP A 413 -22.83 6.81 4.08
C ASP A 413 -21.51 6.43 4.75
N GLY A 414 -21.07 5.18 4.58
CA GLY A 414 -19.81 4.68 5.09
C GLY A 414 -19.85 4.10 6.51
N PHE A 415 -18.73 3.51 6.89
CA PHE A 415 -18.57 2.70 8.08
C PHE A 415 -17.16 2.83 8.66
N ILE A 416 -17.04 2.79 9.99
CA ILE A 416 -15.76 2.97 10.69
C ILE A 416 -15.58 1.92 11.79
N ARG A 417 -14.35 1.43 11.91
CA ARG A 417 -13.82 0.68 13.05
C ARG A 417 -12.82 1.59 13.77
N LEU A 418 -13.15 2.00 15.00
CA LEU A 418 -12.37 2.99 15.74
C LEU A 418 -11.76 2.37 17.00
N VAL A 419 -10.48 2.68 17.26
CA VAL A 419 -9.76 2.26 18.47
C VAL A 419 -9.04 3.45 19.11
N TRP A 420 -8.72 3.29 20.39
CA TRP A 420 -7.75 4.12 21.11
C TRP A 420 -6.36 3.48 21.00
N GLY A 421 -5.34 4.28 20.68
CA GLY A 421 -3.98 3.79 20.40
C GLY A 421 -3.76 3.44 18.92
N LEU A 422 -2.73 2.64 18.63
CA LEU A 422 -2.33 2.30 17.26
C LEU A 422 -3.42 1.52 16.50
N GLY A 423 -3.51 1.77 15.19
CA GLY A 423 -4.57 1.26 14.33
C GLY A 423 -4.50 -0.23 14.00
N THR A 424 -3.44 -0.93 14.41
CA THR A 424 -3.28 -2.39 14.26
C THR A 424 -4.51 -3.15 14.76
N ARG A 425 -5.10 -2.72 15.88
CA ARG A 425 -6.33 -3.31 16.44
C ARG A 425 -7.61 -3.02 15.68
N ALA A 426 -7.63 -1.94 14.89
CA ALA A 426 -8.76 -1.64 14.01
C ALA A 426 -8.69 -2.44 12.71
N VAL A 427 -7.48 -2.81 12.27
CA VAL A 427 -7.23 -3.66 11.11
C VAL A 427 -7.40 -5.13 11.50
N ASP A 428 -6.57 -5.59 12.45
CA ASP A 428 -6.51 -6.94 12.96
C ASP A 428 -7.50 -7.13 14.10
N ARG A 429 -8.43 -8.07 13.94
CA ARG A 429 -9.32 -8.45 15.04
C ARG A 429 -8.64 -9.49 15.91
N VAL A 430 -7.90 -8.99 16.88
CA VAL A 430 -7.30 -9.75 17.97
C VAL A 430 -8.38 -10.14 18.98
N GLU A 431 -8.18 -11.26 19.64
CA GLU A 431 -9.12 -11.97 20.50
C GLU A 431 -9.58 -11.14 21.73
N ASN A 432 -10.84 -11.31 22.14
CA ASN A 432 -11.44 -10.70 23.33
C ASN A 432 -11.29 -9.16 23.41
N ASP A 433 -11.26 -8.49 22.26
CA ASP A 433 -11.05 -7.06 22.16
C ASP A 433 -11.73 -6.50 20.92
N PHE A 434 -12.48 -5.41 21.08
CA PHE A 434 -13.45 -4.97 20.09
C PHE A 434 -13.23 -3.52 19.70
N PRO A 435 -12.94 -3.22 18.41
CA PRO A 435 -13.00 -1.85 17.94
C PRO A 435 -14.43 -1.35 17.98
N ARG A 436 -14.60 -0.05 18.20
CA ARG A 436 -15.92 0.58 18.15
C ARG A 436 -16.40 0.65 16.69
N MET A 437 -17.43 -0.12 16.38
CA MET A 437 -18.11 -0.13 15.08
C MET A 437 -19.06 1.08 14.99
N ILE A 438 -18.94 1.90 13.93
CA ILE A 438 -19.73 3.12 13.73
C ILE A 438 -20.26 3.16 12.30
N ALA A 439 -21.58 3.03 12.14
CA ALA A 439 -22.24 3.32 10.86
C ALA A 439 -22.41 4.84 10.74
N LEU A 440 -21.76 5.48 9.77
CA LEU A 440 -21.77 6.95 9.64
C LEU A 440 -23.16 7.51 9.29
N SER A 441 -24.06 6.69 8.73
CA SER A 441 -25.47 7.06 8.54
C SER A 441 -26.20 7.28 9.88
N HIS A 442 -25.87 6.47 10.89
CA HIS A 442 -26.49 6.48 12.22
C HIS A 442 -25.41 6.23 13.30
N PRO A 443 -24.51 7.19 13.57
CA PRO A 443 -23.30 6.95 14.37
C PRO A 443 -23.54 6.48 15.81
N ARG A 444 -24.71 6.82 16.36
CA ARG A 444 -25.14 6.46 17.71
C ARG A 444 -25.78 5.07 17.81
N LEU A 445 -26.12 4.46 16.68
CA LEU A 445 -26.74 3.15 16.65
C LEU A 445 -25.66 2.09 16.89
N ARG A 446 -25.85 1.28 17.93
CA ARG A 446 -24.95 0.18 18.30
C ARG A 446 -25.61 -1.17 18.01
N PRO A 447 -24.84 -2.22 17.71
CA PRO A 447 -25.31 -3.59 17.86
C PRO A 447 -25.65 -3.91 19.33
N GLU A 448 -24.84 -3.40 20.27
CA GLU A 448 -25.00 -3.65 21.70
C GLU A 448 -26.00 -2.68 22.35
N THR A 449 -27.05 -3.20 22.98
CA THR A 449 -28.14 -2.38 23.55
C THR A 449 -28.10 -2.20 25.06
N THR A 450 -27.32 -3.01 25.79
CA THR A 450 -27.23 -2.98 27.26
C THR A 450 -25.85 -2.54 27.75
N ALA A 451 -25.75 -1.94 28.95
CA ALA A 451 -24.48 -1.53 29.53
C ALA A 451 -23.51 -2.71 29.73
N ARG A 452 -24.04 -3.88 30.13
CA ARG A 452 -23.27 -5.12 30.23
C ARG A 452 -22.68 -5.55 28.88
N ALA A 453 -23.48 -5.54 27.82
CA ALA A 453 -23.02 -5.89 26.47
C ALA A 453 -21.99 -4.88 25.96
N ILE A 454 -22.23 -3.57 26.14
CA ILE A 454 -21.27 -2.53 25.74
C ILE A 454 -19.93 -2.71 26.46
N ARG A 455 -19.93 -3.05 27.76
CA ARG A 455 -18.70 -3.32 28.51
C ARG A 455 -17.97 -4.55 27.97
N GLN A 456 -18.69 -5.65 27.76
CA GLN A 456 -18.13 -6.90 27.26
C GLN A 456 -17.50 -6.73 25.87
N TYR A 457 -18.22 -6.07 24.96
CA TYR A 457 -17.82 -5.83 23.58
C TYR A 457 -17.19 -4.44 23.40
N SER A 458 -16.30 -4.06 24.30
CA SER A 458 -15.48 -2.84 24.21
C SER A 458 -14.01 -3.16 24.04
N GLN A 459 -13.21 -2.11 23.82
CA GLN A 459 -11.77 -2.28 23.71
C GLN A 459 -11.13 -2.52 25.09
N TRP A 460 -10.39 -3.61 25.24
CA TRP A 460 -9.75 -4.04 26.49
C TRP A 460 -8.24 -3.87 26.50
N HIS A 461 -7.59 -3.91 25.34
CA HIS A 461 -6.14 -3.69 25.20
C HIS A 461 -5.86 -2.56 24.22
N VAL A 462 -4.70 -1.93 24.40
CA VAL A 462 -4.19 -0.84 23.58
C VAL A 462 -2.84 -1.25 23.00
N ASP A 463 -2.69 -1.06 21.70
CA ASP A 463 -1.40 -1.17 21.03
C ASP A 463 -0.71 0.19 21.05
N LEU A 464 0.53 0.21 21.49
CA LEU A 464 1.31 1.44 21.70
C LEU A 464 2.80 1.17 21.52
N ILE A 465 3.57 2.24 21.45
CA ILE A 465 5.03 2.18 21.49
C ILE A 465 5.48 2.54 22.90
N ASP A 466 6.20 1.64 23.55
CA ASP A 466 6.86 1.89 24.82
C ASP A 466 8.24 2.50 24.55
N LEU A 467 8.40 3.78 24.85
CA LEU A 467 9.62 4.53 24.55
C LEU A 467 10.78 4.14 25.47
N GLU A 468 10.50 3.77 26.72
CA GLU A 468 11.54 3.37 27.67
C GLU A 468 12.08 1.97 27.37
N ASP A 469 11.19 1.03 27.02
CA ASP A 469 11.60 -0.33 26.62
C ASP A 469 11.98 -0.42 25.13
N ASN A 470 11.87 0.70 24.40
CA ASN A 470 12.16 0.83 22.97
C ASN A 470 11.49 -0.28 22.12
N THR A 471 10.22 -0.61 22.42
CA THR A 471 9.51 -1.70 21.73
C THR A 471 8.01 -1.42 21.54
N PHE A 472 7.40 -2.08 20.56
CA PHE A 472 5.95 -2.13 20.40
C PHE A 472 5.35 -3.05 21.47
N LYS A 473 4.25 -2.64 22.11
CA LYS A 473 3.56 -3.44 23.12
C LYS A 473 2.04 -3.36 23.00
N THR A 474 1.41 -4.47 23.38
CA THR A 474 -0.02 -4.54 23.68
C THR A 474 -0.21 -4.57 25.19
N MET A 475 -0.95 -3.60 25.73
CA MET A 475 -1.15 -3.43 27.17
C MET A 475 -2.65 -3.37 27.52
N PRO A 476 -3.08 -3.84 28.70
CA PRO A 476 -4.47 -3.66 29.12
C PRO A 476 -4.81 -2.16 29.26
N VAL A 477 -5.97 -1.74 28.76
CA VAL A 477 -6.42 -0.34 28.76
C VAL A 477 -6.41 0.25 30.17
N ARG A 478 -6.85 -0.52 31.19
CA ARG A 478 -6.87 -0.08 32.60
C ARG A 478 -5.48 0.25 33.17
N ASP A 479 -4.43 -0.37 32.62
CA ASP A 479 -3.06 -0.19 33.10
C ASP A 479 -2.46 1.09 32.52
N VAL A 480 -2.92 1.50 31.34
CA VAL A 480 -2.43 2.68 30.60
C VAL A 480 -3.34 3.90 30.79
N LEU A 481 -4.65 3.79 30.56
CA LEU A 481 -5.60 4.90 30.61
C LEU A 481 -5.85 5.34 32.05
N LYS A 482 -5.42 6.55 32.40
CA LYS A 482 -5.67 7.16 33.72
C LYS A 482 -6.58 8.39 33.61
N PRO A 483 -7.17 8.86 34.73
CA PRO A 483 -8.07 10.02 34.75
C PRO A 483 -7.48 11.33 34.21
N ASP A 484 -6.16 11.46 34.16
CA ASP A 484 -5.43 12.63 33.66
C ASP A 484 -5.19 12.60 32.14
N TYR A 485 -5.64 11.57 31.43
CA TYR A 485 -5.53 11.50 29.98
C TYR A 485 -6.31 12.66 29.33
N PRO A 486 -5.68 13.55 28.52
CA PRO A 486 -6.31 14.80 28.09
C PRO A 486 -7.62 14.60 27.33
N GLU A 487 -7.66 13.63 26.40
CA GLU A 487 -8.82 13.36 25.56
C GLU A 487 -9.80 12.34 26.16
N LEU A 488 -9.69 12.03 27.47
CA LEU A 488 -10.46 10.96 28.14
C LEU A 488 -11.97 11.06 27.88
N ARG A 489 -12.52 12.29 27.93
CA ARG A 489 -13.96 12.55 27.71
C ARG A 489 -14.47 12.16 26.32
N TYR A 490 -13.58 12.07 25.34
CA TYR A 490 -13.94 11.75 23.96
C TYR A 490 -13.98 10.26 23.71
N ILE A 491 -13.15 9.49 24.41
CA ILE A 491 -12.94 8.06 24.17
C ILE A 491 -13.66 7.16 25.17
N ALA A 492 -13.89 7.62 26.42
CA ALA A 492 -14.39 6.78 27.50
C ALA A 492 -15.70 7.27 28.15
N SER A 493 -16.43 6.32 28.73
CA SER A 493 -17.53 6.52 29.67
C SER A 493 -17.19 5.86 31.01
N GLN A 494 -17.78 6.36 32.11
CA GLN A 494 -17.69 5.71 33.43
C GLN A 494 -18.72 4.58 33.53
N ASP A 495 -18.31 3.43 34.04
CA ASP A 495 -19.18 2.29 34.34
C ASP A 495 -19.71 2.38 35.77
N LYS A 496 -21.03 2.55 35.91
CA LYS A 496 -21.75 2.59 37.21
C LYS A 496 -22.43 1.27 37.53
N GLY A 497 -22.10 0.19 36.81
CA GLY A 497 -22.68 -1.14 36.99
C GLY A 497 -23.88 -1.37 36.08
N ASP A 498 -24.99 -0.68 36.34
CA ASP A 498 -26.24 -0.85 35.58
C ASP A 498 -26.31 0.03 34.33
N TYR A 499 -25.56 1.13 34.31
CA TYR A 499 -25.51 2.07 33.19
C TYR A 499 -24.11 2.64 32.99
N LEU A 500 -23.87 3.19 31.80
CA LEU A 500 -22.66 3.92 31.45
C LEU A 500 -22.95 5.42 31.47
N GLN A 501 -22.06 6.20 32.09
CA GLN A 501 -22.19 7.64 32.25
C GLN A 501 -21.12 8.37 31.44
N SER A 502 -21.53 9.34 30.62
CA SER A 502 -20.58 10.20 29.88
C SER A 502 -19.76 11.07 30.83
N ILE A 503 -18.48 11.26 30.52
CA ILE A 503 -17.56 12.09 31.29
C ILE A 503 -17.71 13.55 30.86
N MET A 504 -18.16 14.42 31.77
CA MET A 504 -18.33 15.85 31.49
C MET A 504 -17.00 16.61 31.55
N ALA A 505 -16.18 16.31 32.56
CA ALA A 505 -14.85 16.86 32.75
C ALA A 505 -13.91 15.80 33.31
N ALA A 506 -12.67 15.74 32.82
CA ALA A 506 -11.68 14.75 33.24
C ALA A 506 -11.42 14.79 34.76
N GLY A 507 -11.37 15.98 35.36
CA GLY A 507 -11.17 16.16 36.80
C GLY A 507 -12.29 15.63 37.72
N MET A 508 -13.41 15.16 37.17
CA MET A 508 -14.49 14.50 37.92
C MET A 508 -14.30 12.98 38.03
N VAL A 509 -13.34 12.41 37.29
CA VAL A 509 -13.06 10.97 37.27
C VAL A 509 -12.07 10.63 38.38
N LYS A 510 -12.41 9.67 39.23
CA LYS A 510 -11.51 9.17 40.28
C LYS A 510 -10.67 8.01 39.75
N PRO A 511 -9.45 7.78 40.27
CA PRO A 511 -8.64 6.61 39.89
C PRO A 511 -9.31 5.25 40.13
N SER A 512 -10.27 5.19 41.06
CA SER A 512 -11.05 3.98 41.35
C SER A 512 -12.22 3.74 40.39
N ASP A 513 -12.57 4.72 39.55
CA ASP A 513 -13.69 4.59 38.63
C ASP A 513 -13.34 3.60 37.51
N ARG A 514 -14.31 2.77 37.15
CA ARG A 514 -14.18 1.85 36.01
C ARG A 514 -14.48 2.59 34.73
N LEU A 515 -13.53 2.57 33.80
CA LEU A 515 -13.64 3.23 32.50
C LEU A 515 -13.91 2.19 31.41
N VAL A 516 -14.80 2.53 30.48
CA VAL A 516 -15.14 1.72 29.31
C VAL A 516 -14.96 2.59 28.07
N LEU A 517 -14.22 2.09 27.08
CA LEU A 517 -14.01 2.80 25.82
C LEU A 517 -15.28 2.73 24.97
N THR A 518 -16.02 3.84 24.94
CA THR A 518 -17.31 3.94 24.24
C THR A 518 -17.23 4.84 23.00
N PHE A 519 -16.40 5.89 23.02
CA PHE A 519 -16.36 6.95 22.00
C PHE A 519 -17.70 7.69 21.81
N ASP A 520 -18.60 7.66 22.80
CA ASP A 520 -19.96 8.22 22.67
C ASP A 520 -19.95 9.72 22.34
N THR A 521 -19.04 10.47 22.96
CA THR A 521 -18.90 11.92 22.73
C THR A 521 -18.57 12.22 21.27
N LEU A 522 -17.68 11.44 20.65
CA LEU A 522 -17.30 11.58 19.24
C LEU A 522 -18.46 11.23 18.30
N THR A 523 -19.22 10.17 18.59
CA THR A 523 -20.39 9.80 17.77
C THR A 523 -21.54 10.81 17.82
N LYS A 524 -21.58 11.65 18.86
CA LYS A 524 -22.53 12.76 19.00
C LYS A 524 -22.02 14.05 18.36
N ASP A 525 -20.72 14.15 18.08
CA ASP A 525 -20.11 15.33 17.49
C ASP A 525 -20.34 15.36 15.97
N ALA A 526 -21.12 16.34 15.52
CA ALA A 526 -21.45 16.52 14.11
C ALA A 526 -20.22 16.87 13.26
N GLN A 527 -19.20 17.54 13.81
CA GLN A 527 -17.99 17.90 13.07
C GLN A 527 -17.14 16.66 12.77
N PHE A 528 -16.94 15.80 13.76
CA PHE A 528 -16.22 14.53 13.60
C PHE A 528 -16.88 13.63 12.56
N VAL A 529 -18.19 13.39 12.69
CA VAL A 529 -18.95 12.55 11.76
C VAL A 529 -18.95 13.16 10.35
N LYS A 530 -19.10 14.48 10.23
CA LYS A 530 -19.10 15.17 8.94
C LYS A 530 -17.72 15.11 8.26
N LEU A 531 -16.63 15.26 9.00
CA LEU A 531 -15.26 15.14 8.48
C LEU A 531 -15.06 13.80 7.78
N LEU A 532 -15.34 12.70 8.48
CA LEU A 532 -15.10 11.35 7.97
C LEU A 532 -16.03 10.99 6.80
N ARG A 533 -17.32 11.32 6.90
CA ARG A 533 -18.28 11.08 5.81
C ARG A 533 -17.93 11.88 4.56
N THR A 534 -17.50 13.14 4.72
CA THR A 534 -17.09 13.98 3.59
C THR A 534 -15.82 13.43 2.95
N ALA A 535 -14.84 13.03 3.75
CA ALA A 535 -13.61 12.44 3.25
C ALA A 535 -13.87 11.16 2.44
N LEU A 536 -14.66 10.22 2.99
CA LEU A 536 -14.98 8.96 2.32
C LEU A 536 -15.76 9.15 1.01
N ARG A 537 -16.74 10.06 0.98
CA ARG A 537 -17.49 10.37 -0.25
C ARG A 537 -16.61 10.98 -1.33
N ARG A 538 -15.69 11.89 -0.96
CA ARG A 538 -14.72 12.46 -1.90
C ARG A 538 -13.76 11.42 -2.43
N LEU A 539 -13.27 10.53 -1.56
CA LEU A 539 -12.41 9.43 -1.98
C LEU A 539 -13.12 8.48 -2.94
N GLU A 540 -14.33 8.00 -2.61
CA GLU A 540 -15.12 7.13 -3.49
C GLU A 540 -15.40 7.79 -4.85
N SER A 541 -15.79 9.07 -4.86
CA SER A 541 -15.99 9.83 -6.10
C SER A 541 -14.71 9.95 -6.92
N GLY A 542 -13.59 10.31 -6.28
CA GLY A 542 -12.29 10.46 -6.95
C GLY A 542 -11.74 9.14 -7.50
N TYR A 543 -11.86 8.05 -6.74
CA TYR A 543 -11.46 6.71 -7.15
C TYR A 543 -12.44 6.06 -8.13
N LYS A 544 -13.66 6.59 -8.25
CA LYS A 544 -14.79 6.04 -9.03
C LYS A 544 -15.22 4.63 -8.63
N THR A 545 -14.82 4.22 -7.43
CA THR A 545 -15.13 2.93 -6.84
C THR A 545 -15.07 3.09 -5.32
N PRO A 546 -15.82 2.29 -4.54
CA PRO A 546 -15.75 2.35 -3.10
C PRO A 546 -14.33 2.13 -2.60
N VAL A 547 -13.98 2.71 -1.46
CA VAL A 547 -12.63 2.64 -0.91
C VAL A 547 -12.67 2.17 0.54
N ASP A 548 -11.55 1.58 0.97
CA ASP A 548 -11.22 1.52 2.39
C ASP A 548 -9.96 2.35 2.68
N THR A 549 -9.88 2.85 3.91
CA THR A 549 -8.87 3.82 4.32
C THR A 549 -8.47 3.58 5.76
N GLU A 550 -7.16 3.44 6.00
CA GLU A 550 -6.59 3.47 7.34
C GLU A 550 -6.23 4.91 7.71
N PHE A 551 -6.53 5.31 8.94
CA PHE A 551 -6.33 6.68 9.36
C PHE A 551 -6.01 6.81 10.85
N THR A 552 -5.48 7.97 11.23
CA THR A 552 -5.47 8.46 12.61
C THR A 552 -6.19 9.80 12.69
N VAL A 553 -6.81 10.10 13.83
CA VAL A 553 -7.38 11.43 14.10
C VAL A 553 -6.69 12.04 15.31
N GLU A 554 -6.16 13.23 15.13
CA GLU A 554 -5.74 14.09 16.22
C GLU A 554 -6.91 14.99 16.63
N ILE A 555 -7.20 15.02 17.93
CA ILE A 555 -8.13 15.98 18.53
C ILE A 555 -7.32 17.20 18.94
N VAL A 556 -7.67 18.35 18.38
CA VAL A 556 -7.02 19.64 18.67
C VAL A 556 -7.99 20.45 19.52
N GLU A 557 -7.56 20.83 20.72
CA GLU A 557 -8.39 21.64 21.61
C GLU A 557 -8.67 23.01 20.98
N ASN A 558 -9.95 23.33 20.83
CA ASN A 558 -10.43 24.63 20.38
C ASN A 558 -11.75 24.95 21.11
N TYR A 559 -12.12 26.23 21.19
CA TYR A 559 -13.29 26.69 21.92
C TYR A 559 -14.36 27.27 20.98
N PRO A 560 -15.65 26.89 21.12
CA PRO A 560 -16.24 26.01 22.13
C PRO A 560 -16.19 24.50 21.81
N TYR A 561 -15.76 24.12 20.60
CA TYR A 561 -15.67 22.72 20.14
C TYR A 561 -14.25 22.41 19.65
N PRO A 562 -13.77 21.16 19.80
CA PRO A 562 -12.45 20.77 19.30
C PRO A 562 -12.43 20.77 17.77
N ASP A 563 -11.24 20.98 17.20
CA ASP A 563 -10.97 20.66 15.81
C ASP A 563 -10.43 19.23 15.67
N TYR A 564 -10.60 18.66 14.48
CA TYR A 564 -10.11 17.31 14.16
C TYR A 564 -9.17 17.38 12.97
N LYS A 565 -7.99 16.74 13.12
CA LYS A 565 -7.05 16.54 12.01
C LYS A 565 -7.01 15.07 11.64
N LEU A 566 -7.47 14.76 10.42
CA LEU A 566 -7.46 13.43 9.84
C LEU A 566 -6.11 13.21 9.13
N HIS A 567 -5.42 12.13 9.49
CA HIS A 567 -4.24 11.69 8.76
C HIS A 567 -4.53 10.39 8.03
N ILE A 568 -4.35 10.41 6.71
CA ILE A 568 -4.47 9.22 5.87
C ILE A 568 -3.18 8.41 5.98
N LEU A 569 -3.29 7.16 6.39
CA LEU A 569 -2.14 6.23 6.47
C LEU A 569 -2.08 5.32 5.23
N GLN A 570 -3.24 4.95 4.71
CA GLN A 570 -3.41 4.08 3.55
C GLN A 570 -4.80 4.29 2.98
N CYS A 571 -4.96 4.20 1.67
CA CYS A 571 -6.25 4.20 1.00
C CYS A 571 -6.18 3.30 -0.22
N ARG A 572 -7.20 2.48 -0.44
CA ARG A 572 -7.26 1.55 -1.56
C ARG A 572 -8.70 1.37 -2.07
N PRO A 573 -8.87 1.05 -3.36
CA PRO A 573 -10.13 0.55 -3.88
C PRO A 573 -10.61 -0.68 -3.09
N LEU A 574 -11.87 -0.68 -2.71
CA LEU A 574 -12.55 -1.83 -2.13
C LEU A 574 -12.88 -2.80 -3.28
N SER A 575 -12.41 -4.04 -3.16
CA SER A 575 -12.76 -5.08 -4.13
C SER A 575 -14.25 -5.42 -3.99
N GLN A 576 -15.07 -4.85 -4.86
CA GLN A 576 -16.46 -5.24 -5.03
C GLN A 576 -16.56 -6.26 -6.15
N ARG A 577 -17.38 -7.29 -5.95
CA ARG A 577 -17.66 -8.27 -7.00
C ARG A 577 -18.43 -7.57 -8.12
N THR A 578 -17.80 -7.50 -9.29
CA THR A 578 -18.29 -6.76 -10.46
C THR A 578 -19.60 -7.32 -11.03
N ASP A 579 -19.94 -8.58 -10.71
CA ASP A 579 -21.06 -9.32 -11.33
C ASP A 579 -22.39 -9.27 -10.56
N GLU A 580 -22.46 -8.65 -9.38
CA GLU A 580 -23.60 -8.81 -8.45
C GLU A 580 -24.51 -7.58 -8.30
N GLN A 581 -24.63 -6.75 -9.34
CA GLN A 581 -25.61 -5.64 -9.34
C GLN A 581 -27.08 -6.08 -9.53
N THR A 582 -27.36 -7.39 -9.62
CA THR A 582 -28.74 -7.90 -9.67
C THR A 582 -29.11 -8.61 -8.37
N ALA A 583 -30.09 -8.04 -7.67
CA ALA A 583 -30.68 -8.64 -6.47
C ALA A 583 -31.11 -10.09 -6.78
N VAL A 584 -30.58 -11.05 -6.02
CA VAL A 584 -30.94 -12.46 -6.17
C VAL A 584 -32.31 -12.68 -5.50
N PRO A 585 -33.38 -13.01 -6.24
CA PRO A 585 -34.67 -13.26 -5.61
C PRO A 585 -34.60 -14.55 -4.78
N ILE A 586 -35.07 -14.49 -3.53
CA ILE A 586 -35.17 -15.66 -2.65
C ILE A 586 -36.52 -16.35 -2.91
N PRO A 587 -36.52 -17.63 -3.36
CA PRO A 587 -37.77 -18.37 -3.59
C PRO A 587 -38.51 -18.62 -2.27
N THR A 588 -39.84 -18.53 -2.31
CA THR A 588 -40.72 -18.74 -1.15
C THR A 588 -41.39 -20.11 -1.16
N ASP A 589 -41.32 -20.84 -2.26
CA ASP A 589 -42.06 -22.06 -2.56
C ASP A 589 -41.17 -23.32 -2.57
N ILE A 590 -40.09 -23.32 -1.79
CA ILE A 590 -39.21 -24.49 -1.64
C ILE A 590 -39.84 -25.48 -0.65
N PRO A 591 -39.98 -26.77 -1.01
CA PRO A 591 -40.43 -27.78 -0.08
C PRO A 591 -39.56 -27.85 1.18
N GLU A 592 -40.18 -27.97 2.35
CA GLU A 592 -39.48 -28.08 3.63
C GLU A 592 -38.45 -29.23 3.67
N PRO A 593 -38.71 -30.44 3.10
CA PRO A 593 -37.72 -31.51 3.06
C PRO A 593 -36.47 -31.19 2.22
N ASP A 594 -36.59 -30.29 1.25
CA ASP A 594 -35.50 -29.88 0.37
C ASP A 594 -34.76 -28.66 0.94
N THR A 595 -35.26 -28.03 2.00
CA THR A 595 -34.63 -26.88 2.64
C THR A 595 -33.60 -27.35 3.68
N LEU A 596 -32.33 -26.97 3.49
CA LEU A 596 -31.26 -27.28 4.43
C LEU A 596 -31.15 -26.24 5.54
N PHE A 597 -31.15 -24.95 5.17
CA PHE A 597 -31.18 -23.87 6.14
C PHE A 597 -31.69 -22.55 5.55
N ARG A 598 -32.13 -21.66 6.45
CA ARG A 598 -32.41 -20.24 6.19
C ARG A 598 -31.58 -19.39 7.15
N ALA A 599 -30.91 -18.38 6.61
CA ALA A 599 -30.13 -17.42 7.37
C ALA A 599 -30.67 -16.00 7.16
N TYR A 600 -30.58 -15.20 8.21
CA TYR A 600 -31.01 -13.82 8.26
C TYR A 600 -29.94 -13.00 8.93
N GLU A 601 -29.95 -11.70 8.69
CA GLU A 601 -29.05 -10.72 9.31
C GLU A 601 -27.59 -10.87 8.83
N MET A 602 -27.02 -9.80 8.27
CA MET A 602 -25.64 -9.79 7.74
C MET A 602 -25.40 -10.74 6.55
N VAL A 603 -26.43 -10.93 5.72
CA VAL A 603 -26.37 -11.76 4.51
C VAL A 603 -25.66 -11.02 3.37
N PRO A 604 -24.67 -11.62 2.68
CA PRO A 604 -24.07 -11.03 1.49
C PRO A 604 -25.03 -11.11 0.29
N ASP A 605 -24.76 -10.36 -0.76
CA ASP A 605 -25.44 -10.55 -2.05
C ASP A 605 -24.69 -11.65 -2.84
N GLY A 606 -25.39 -12.62 -3.43
CA GLY A 606 -24.77 -13.61 -4.34
C GLY A 606 -25.42 -15.00 -4.39
N ARG A 607 -24.74 -15.94 -5.06
CA ARG A 607 -25.20 -17.33 -5.20
C ARG A 607 -24.04 -18.33 -5.21
N ALA A 608 -24.22 -19.48 -4.55
CA ALA A 608 -23.34 -20.64 -4.68
C ALA A 608 -24.18 -21.82 -5.17
N GLU A 609 -24.04 -22.16 -6.45
CA GLU A 609 -24.83 -23.21 -7.11
C GLU A 609 -23.98 -24.47 -7.35
N GLY A 610 -24.63 -25.63 -7.33
CA GLY A 610 -23.97 -26.89 -7.67
C GLY A 610 -22.97 -27.39 -6.63
N VAL A 611 -23.21 -27.12 -5.34
CA VAL A 611 -22.38 -27.63 -4.26
C VAL A 611 -22.57 -29.14 -4.12
N ARG A 612 -21.47 -29.89 -4.21
CA ARG A 612 -21.42 -31.35 -4.03
C ARG A 612 -21.01 -31.76 -2.64
N TYR A 613 -19.96 -31.13 -2.12
CA TYR A 613 -19.37 -31.50 -0.84
C TYR A 613 -19.67 -30.45 0.22
N ILE A 614 -20.03 -30.90 1.41
CA ILE A 614 -20.18 -30.07 2.59
C ILE A 614 -19.19 -30.59 3.62
N ILE A 615 -18.24 -29.75 4.02
CA ILE A 615 -17.38 -30.03 5.17
C ILE A 615 -18.05 -29.41 6.38
N PHE A 616 -18.53 -30.25 7.28
CA PHE A 616 -19.32 -29.87 8.44
C PHE A 616 -18.57 -30.22 9.73
N VAL A 617 -18.30 -29.21 10.55
CA VAL A 617 -17.79 -29.35 11.92
C VAL A 617 -18.99 -29.17 12.85
N ASP A 618 -19.38 -30.23 13.55
CA ASP A 618 -20.54 -30.15 14.47
C ASP A 618 -20.19 -29.23 15.66
N PRO A 619 -20.95 -28.14 15.90
CA PRO A 619 -20.70 -27.25 17.02
C PRO A 619 -20.66 -27.94 18.38
N GLU A 620 -21.59 -28.87 18.64
CA GLU A 620 -21.65 -29.55 19.94
C GLU A 620 -20.45 -30.47 20.12
N ALA A 621 -20.08 -31.23 19.09
CA ALA A 621 -18.92 -32.10 19.14
C ALA A 621 -17.62 -31.30 19.28
N TYR A 622 -17.47 -30.20 18.54
CA TYR A 622 -16.28 -29.35 18.58
C TYR A 622 -15.97 -28.80 19.97
N TYR A 623 -16.99 -28.27 20.67
CA TYR A 623 -16.81 -27.73 22.01
C TYR A 623 -16.54 -28.79 23.09
N THR A 624 -16.71 -30.08 22.79
CA THR A 624 -16.32 -31.18 23.69
C THR A 624 -14.86 -31.60 23.53
N ILE A 625 -14.14 -31.12 22.50
CA ILE A 625 -12.74 -31.48 22.28
C ILE A 625 -11.90 -30.96 23.48
N PRO A 626 -11.22 -31.85 24.21
CA PRO A 626 -10.59 -31.51 25.49
C PRO A 626 -9.23 -30.84 25.34
N ASP A 627 -8.54 -31.04 24.22
CA ASP A 627 -7.17 -30.60 24.02
C ASP A 627 -6.98 -29.75 22.75
N THR A 628 -6.00 -28.84 22.83
CA THR A 628 -5.66 -27.88 21.77
C THR A 628 -5.00 -28.55 20.55
N ALA A 629 -4.36 -29.71 20.73
CA ALA A 629 -3.67 -30.40 19.65
C ALA A 629 -4.68 -31.03 18.68
N THR A 630 -5.74 -31.67 19.18
CA THR A 630 -6.83 -32.23 18.38
C THR A 630 -7.55 -31.15 17.56
N ARG A 631 -7.81 -29.97 18.15
CA ARG A 631 -8.40 -28.85 17.40
C ARG A 631 -7.45 -28.27 16.34
N SER A 632 -6.14 -28.24 16.62
CA SER A 632 -5.13 -27.85 15.62
C SER A 632 -5.05 -28.86 14.47
N ASP A 633 -5.17 -30.15 14.78
CA ASP A 633 -5.21 -31.23 13.78
C ASP A 633 -6.48 -31.16 12.93
N LEU A 634 -7.61 -30.75 13.52
CA LEU A 634 -8.84 -30.46 12.78
C LEU A 634 -8.65 -29.32 11.76
N GLY A 635 -7.98 -28.22 12.17
CA GLY A 635 -7.60 -27.15 11.24
C GLY A 635 -6.71 -27.63 10.09
N ARG A 636 -5.72 -28.50 10.37
CA ARG A 636 -4.88 -29.12 9.33
C ARG A 636 -5.67 -30.04 8.40
N ALA A 637 -6.61 -30.82 8.94
CA ALA A 637 -7.47 -31.69 8.15
C ALA A 637 -8.35 -30.89 7.19
N ILE A 638 -8.85 -29.72 7.60
CA ILE A 638 -9.54 -28.78 6.70
C ILE A 638 -8.61 -28.34 5.58
N GLY A 639 -7.37 -27.94 5.89
CA GLY A 639 -6.37 -27.59 4.87
C GLY A 639 -6.08 -28.73 3.89
N HIS A 640 -6.03 -29.97 4.37
CA HIS A 640 -5.91 -31.15 3.51
C HIS A 640 -7.11 -31.35 2.60
N LEU A 641 -8.33 -31.25 3.14
CA LEU A 641 -9.57 -31.40 2.38
C LEU A 641 -9.74 -30.30 1.34
N ASN A 642 -9.40 -29.06 1.69
CA ASN A 642 -9.38 -27.92 0.77
C ASN A 642 -8.52 -28.19 -0.46
N LYS A 643 -7.39 -28.91 -0.30
CA LYS A 643 -6.53 -29.32 -1.41
C LYS A 643 -7.07 -30.54 -2.16
N LEU A 644 -7.62 -31.54 -1.45
CA LEU A 644 -8.17 -32.76 -2.05
C LEU A 644 -9.43 -32.49 -2.89
N LEU A 645 -10.20 -31.45 -2.56
CA LEU A 645 -11.44 -31.07 -3.23
C LEU A 645 -11.27 -29.89 -4.20
N GLU A 646 -10.05 -29.60 -4.68
CA GLU A 646 -9.78 -28.40 -5.50
C GLU A 646 -10.50 -28.37 -6.86
N ASP A 647 -10.89 -29.53 -7.37
CA ASP A 647 -11.63 -29.69 -8.63
C ASP A 647 -13.16 -29.81 -8.42
N GLU A 648 -13.62 -29.67 -7.17
CA GLU A 648 -15.01 -29.84 -6.78
C GLU A 648 -15.60 -28.53 -6.22
N ILE A 649 -16.93 -28.40 -6.25
CA ILE A 649 -17.63 -27.26 -5.62
C ILE A 649 -18.04 -27.69 -4.21
N PHE A 650 -17.42 -27.07 -3.20
CA PHE A 650 -17.70 -27.40 -1.80
C PHE A 650 -17.88 -26.17 -0.92
N ILE A 651 -18.49 -26.39 0.25
CA ILE A 651 -18.69 -25.38 1.29
C ILE A 651 -18.11 -25.87 2.63
N LEU A 652 -17.75 -24.91 3.48
CA LEU A 652 -17.32 -25.13 4.85
C LEU A 652 -18.42 -24.63 5.79
N MET A 653 -18.75 -25.41 6.80
CA MET A 653 -19.72 -25.05 7.83
C MET A 653 -19.21 -25.49 9.20
N GLY A 654 -19.24 -24.61 10.19
CA GLY A 654 -18.83 -24.99 11.55
C GLY A 654 -18.94 -23.89 12.59
N PRO A 655 -18.59 -24.17 13.86
CA PRO A 655 -18.86 -23.31 14.99
C PRO A 655 -17.99 -22.07 15.04
N GLY A 656 -18.61 -20.97 15.48
CA GLY A 656 -17.92 -19.76 15.89
C GLY A 656 -17.04 -19.15 14.79
N ARG A 657 -15.91 -18.56 15.21
CA ARG A 657 -15.01 -17.80 14.35
C ARG A 657 -13.97 -18.69 13.68
N TRP A 658 -13.89 -18.63 12.37
CA TRP A 658 -12.80 -19.21 11.58
C TRP A 658 -11.68 -18.17 11.40
N GLY A 659 -10.44 -18.58 11.13
CA GLY A 659 -9.38 -17.57 10.93
C GLY A 659 -8.82 -16.93 12.21
N SER A 660 -9.02 -17.55 13.38
CA SER A 660 -8.49 -17.07 14.66
C SER A 660 -7.29 -17.91 15.11
N THR A 661 -6.31 -17.25 15.75
CA THR A 661 -5.26 -17.92 16.53
C THR A 661 -5.81 -18.56 17.81
N ASN A 662 -7.01 -18.15 18.27
CA ASN A 662 -7.69 -18.77 19.41
C ASN A 662 -8.48 -19.99 18.95
N ILE A 663 -8.07 -21.11 19.49
CA ILE A 663 -8.67 -22.40 19.23
C ILE A 663 -9.99 -22.59 20.01
N GLU A 664 -10.33 -21.70 20.95
CA GLU A 664 -11.57 -21.73 21.75
C GLU A 664 -12.74 -20.97 21.10
N LEU A 665 -12.48 -19.99 20.24
CA LEU A 665 -13.52 -19.16 19.61
C LEU A 665 -14.15 -19.79 18.36
N GLY A 666 -13.49 -20.80 17.79
CA GLY A 666 -13.91 -21.50 16.59
C GLY A 666 -12.73 -22.27 15.99
N VAL A 667 -12.70 -22.45 14.68
CA VAL A 667 -11.78 -23.38 14.00
C VAL A 667 -10.48 -22.69 13.56
N PRO A 668 -9.29 -23.19 13.94
CA PRO A 668 -8.01 -22.55 13.64
C PRO A 668 -7.54 -22.88 12.22
N VAL A 669 -7.83 -21.98 11.27
CA VAL A 669 -7.41 -22.09 9.87
C VAL A 669 -6.81 -20.76 9.40
N SER A 670 -5.87 -20.78 8.46
CA SER A 670 -5.50 -19.59 7.70
C SER A 670 -6.24 -19.54 6.36
N TYR A 671 -6.09 -18.45 5.62
CA TYR A 671 -6.59 -18.37 4.24
C TYR A 671 -6.07 -19.53 3.37
N ALA A 672 -4.80 -19.92 3.54
CA ALA A 672 -4.18 -21.02 2.79
C ALA A 672 -4.88 -22.38 3.02
N ASP A 673 -5.64 -22.52 4.10
CA ASP A 673 -6.30 -23.77 4.46
C ASP A 673 -7.73 -23.85 3.89
N ILE A 674 -8.30 -22.76 3.34
CA ILE A 674 -9.72 -22.73 2.92
C ILE A 674 -9.98 -22.07 1.55
N TYR A 675 -8.94 -21.64 0.83
CA TYR A 675 -9.08 -20.79 -0.36
C TYR A 675 -9.93 -21.36 -1.52
N ASN A 676 -10.18 -22.67 -1.59
CA ASN A 676 -11.01 -23.29 -2.64
C ASN A 676 -12.52 -23.35 -2.28
N THR A 677 -12.91 -23.04 -1.04
CA THR A 677 -14.32 -23.11 -0.63
C THR A 677 -15.18 -22.05 -1.33
N LYS A 678 -16.45 -22.36 -1.63
CA LYS A 678 -17.39 -21.36 -2.18
C LYS A 678 -18.07 -20.53 -1.11
N VAL A 679 -18.44 -21.16 0.00
CA VAL A 679 -19.12 -20.51 1.12
C VAL A 679 -18.51 -21.00 2.40
N LEU A 680 -18.16 -20.06 3.29
CA LEU A 680 -17.84 -20.31 4.68
C LEU A 680 -19.04 -19.91 5.53
N ILE A 681 -19.66 -20.90 6.17
CA ILE A 681 -20.84 -20.72 7.01
C ILE A 681 -20.44 -20.84 8.47
N GLU A 682 -20.47 -19.70 9.16
CA GLU A 682 -20.10 -19.61 10.56
C GLU A 682 -21.35 -19.75 11.44
N MET A 683 -21.38 -20.82 12.24
CA MET A 683 -22.54 -21.20 13.03
C MET A 683 -22.47 -20.58 14.42
N ALA A 684 -23.36 -19.63 14.68
CA ALA A 684 -23.55 -19.00 15.97
C ALA A 684 -24.62 -19.75 16.77
N VAL A 685 -24.22 -20.78 17.50
CA VAL A 685 -25.09 -21.52 18.43
C VAL A 685 -25.15 -20.79 19.77
N VAL A 686 -26.32 -20.29 20.16
CA VAL A 686 -26.49 -19.59 21.44
C VAL A 686 -26.33 -20.57 22.60
N LYS A 687 -25.32 -20.34 23.45
CA LYS A 687 -25.14 -21.08 24.72
C LYS A 687 -25.15 -20.07 25.87
N ASP A 688 -25.99 -20.31 26.88
CA ASP A 688 -26.13 -19.45 28.07
C ASP A 688 -26.43 -17.95 27.77
N GLY A 689 -27.17 -17.69 26.69
CA GLY A 689 -27.52 -16.33 26.27
C GLY A 689 -26.39 -15.53 25.60
N GLN A 690 -25.29 -16.20 25.21
CA GLN A 690 -24.20 -15.62 24.44
C GLN A 690 -24.19 -16.18 23.01
N SER A 691 -24.18 -15.28 22.02
CA SER A 691 -23.96 -15.64 20.62
C SER A 691 -22.45 -15.71 20.34
N PRO A 692 -21.95 -16.79 19.71
CA PRO A 692 -20.55 -16.92 19.32
C PRO A 692 -20.09 -15.75 18.44
N GLU A 693 -18.81 -15.40 18.55
CA GLU A 693 -18.18 -14.42 17.66
C GLU A 693 -17.99 -14.99 16.26
N LEU A 694 -18.21 -14.14 15.25
CA LEU A 694 -18.09 -14.47 13.83
C LEU A 694 -16.94 -13.66 13.19
N SER A 695 -16.40 -14.11 12.06
CA SER A 695 -15.26 -13.51 11.35
C SER A 695 -15.54 -12.14 10.71
N TYR A 696 -16.77 -11.65 10.74
CA TYR A 696 -17.15 -10.37 10.14
C TYR A 696 -16.27 -9.21 10.60
N GLY A 697 -15.85 -8.38 9.64
CA GLY A 697 -15.02 -7.21 9.91
C GLY A 697 -13.63 -7.59 10.40
N THR A 698 -12.95 -8.52 9.75
CA THR A 698 -11.56 -8.88 10.01
C THR A 698 -10.76 -8.87 8.70
N HIS A 699 -9.42 -8.87 8.79
CA HIS A 699 -8.58 -9.12 7.61
C HIS A 699 -8.96 -10.43 6.92
N PHE A 700 -9.15 -11.48 7.72
CA PHE A 700 -9.60 -12.78 7.23
C PHE A 700 -10.92 -12.69 6.44
N PHE A 701 -11.91 -11.92 6.92
CA PHE A 701 -13.14 -11.69 6.17
C PHE A 701 -12.92 -10.94 4.85
N GLN A 702 -12.02 -9.95 4.82
CA GLN A 702 -11.65 -9.28 3.57
C GLN A 702 -11.01 -10.27 2.59
N ASP A 703 -10.11 -11.12 3.06
CA ASP A 703 -9.50 -12.19 2.26
C ASP A 703 -10.57 -13.12 1.65
N LEU A 704 -11.62 -13.47 2.42
CA LEU A 704 -12.75 -14.27 1.93
C LEU A 704 -13.49 -13.57 0.79
N VAL A 705 -13.91 -12.32 1.02
CA VAL A 705 -14.69 -11.53 0.07
C VAL A 705 -13.95 -11.39 -1.26
N GLU A 706 -12.66 -11.07 -1.20
CA GLU A 706 -11.76 -10.89 -2.35
C GLU A 706 -11.48 -12.18 -3.10
N SER A 707 -11.42 -13.30 -2.38
CA SER A 707 -11.16 -14.62 -2.98
C SER A 707 -12.38 -15.26 -3.61
N GLY A 708 -13.52 -14.57 -3.62
CA GLY A 708 -14.76 -15.12 -4.14
C GLY A 708 -15.47 -16.08 -3.17
N ILE A 709 -15.06 -16.12 -1.90
CA ILE A 709 -15.66 -16.94 -0.85
C ILE A 709 -16.76 -16.15 -0.16
N TYR A 710 -18.00 -16.65 -0.16
CA TYR A 710 -19.08 -16.02 0.61
C TYR A 710 -18.93 -16.36 2.08
N SER A 711 -18.82 -15.34 2.94
CA SER A 711 -18.98 -15.51 4.39
C SER A 711 -20.45 -15.35 4.72
N LEU A 712 -21.08 -16.37 5.31
CA LEU A 712 -22.49 -16.36 5.69
C LEU A 712 -22.63 -16.68 7.19
N PRO A 713 -23.28 -15.84 8.00
CA PRO A 713 -23.50 -16.17 9.39
C PRO A 713 -24.79 -16.98 9.52
N LEU A 714 -24.76 -18.01 10.36
CA LEU A 714 -25.93 -18.81 10.65
C LEU A 714 -26.23 -18.77 12.15
N HIS A 715 -27.19 -17.94 12.52
CA HIS A 715 -27.66 -17.81 13.90
C HIS A 715 -28.64 -18.95 14.25
N LEU A 716 -28.27 -19.76 15.25
CA LEU A 716 -29.02 -20.92 15.70
C LEU A 716 -29.42 -20.68 17.16
N GLY A 717 -30.70 -20.36 17.40
CA GLY A 717 -31.27 -20.26 18.75
C GLY A 717 -32.21 -19.07 19.02
N ASP A 718 -32.37 -18.14 18.08
CA ASP A 718 -33.27 -16.98 18.21
C ASP A 718 -34.70 -17.22 17.66
N GLY A 719 -34.96 -18.42 17.12
CA GLY A 719 -36.25 -18.83 16.56
C GLY A 719 -36.53 -18.29 15.15
N LYS A 720 -35.60 -17.54 14.53
CA LYS A 720 -35.75 -17.04 13.16
C LYS A 720 -35.10 -17.93 12.12
N GLY A 721 -33.93 -18.51 12.42
CA GLY A 721 -33.22 -19.41 11.51
C GLY A 721 -33.83 -20.81 11.44
N LEU A 722 -33.88 -21.39 10.23
CA LEU A 722 -34.23 -22.80 10.01
C LEU A 722 -32.95 -23.58 9.73
N PHE A 723 -32.77 -24.75 10.35
CA PHE A 723 -31.61 -25.61 10.12
C PHE A 723 -31.99 -27.09 10.23
N ASN A 724 -31.69 -27.87 9.20
CA ASN A 724 -32.02 -29.28 9.13
C ASN A 724 -30.95 -30.15 9.82
N TRP A 725 -31.00 -30.21 11.15
CA TRP A 725 -30.06 -31.01 11.95
C TRP A 725 -30.00 -32.48 11.55
N ASP A 726 -31.14 -33.06 11.19
CA ASP A 726 -31.22 -34.47 10.79
C ASP A 726 -30.39 -34.76 9.54
N PHE A 727 -30.43 -33.87 8.54
CA PHE A 727 -29.59 -33.98 7.34
C PHE A 727 -28.10 -33.99 7.70
N PHE A 728 -27.62 -32.97 8.43
CA PHE A 728 -26.18 -32.83 8.70
C PHE A 728 -25.64 -33.89 9.68
N ARG A 729 -26.43 -34.27 10.70
CA ARG A 729 -25.98 -35.25 11.71
C ARG A 729 -26.12 -36.70 11.25
N ASN A 730 -27.11 -37.04 10.43
CA ASN A 730 -27.30 -38.43 9.97
C ASN A 730 -26.68 -38.71 8.59
N ALA A 731 -26.19 -37.70 7.88
CA ALA A 731 -25.45 -37.90 6.64
C ALA A 731 -24.23 -38.84 6.83
N PRO A 732 -23.98 -39.76 5.87
CA PRO A 732 -22.75 -40.55 5.81
C PRO A 732 -21.51 -39.66 5.80
N ASN A 733 -20.52 -40.00 6.63
CA ASN A 733 -19.25 -39.29 6.68
C ASN A 733 -18.24 -39.94 5.73
N CYS A 734 -17.90 -39.28 4.62
CA CYS A 734 -16.87 -39.75 3.68
C CYS A 734 -15.45 -39.27 3.99
N LEU A 735 -15.21 -38.69 5.18
CA LEU A 735 -13.86 -38.25 5.59
C LEU A 735 -12.82 -39.37 5.46
N SER A 736 -13.13 -40.58 5.94
CA SER A 736 -12.18 -41.69 5.95
C SER A 736 -11.83 -42.21 4.55
N SER A 737 -12.73 -42.04 3.57
CA SER A 737 -12.45 -42.44 2.18
C SER A 737 -11.67 -41.37 1.43
N ILE A 738 -11.97 -40.09 1.65
CA ILE A 738 -11.33 -38.96 0.97
C ILE A 738 -9.96 -38.65 1.58
N SER A 739 -9.86 -38.63 2.91
CA SER A 739 -8.61 -38.41 3.63
C SER A 739 -8.38 -39.47 4.71
N PRO A 740 -7.85 -40.66 4.35
CA PRO A 740 -7.59 -41.74 5.30
C PRO A 740 -6.70 -41.34 6.48
N LYS A 741 -5.78 -40.38 6.27
CA LYS A 741 -4.89 -39.83 7.30
C LYS A 741 -5.62 -39.04 8.39
N ASP A 742 -6.78 -38.47 8.05
CA ASP A 742 -7.57 -37.63 8.95
C ASP A 742 -8.77 -38.40 9.54
N ALA A 743 -8.90 -39.70 9.26
CA ALA A 743 -10.01 -40.55 9.68
C ALA A 743 -10.28 -40.54 11.20
N ARG A 744 -9.25 -40.33 12.02
CA ARG A 744 -9.38 -40.22 13.49
C ARG A 744 -10.22 -39.02 13.95
N LEU A 745 -10.48 -38.05 13.08
CA LEU A 745 -11.26 -36.84 13.37
C LEU A 745 -12.74 -37.00 12.98
N ALA A 746 -13.17 -38.18 12.52
CA ALA A 746 -14.53 -38.41 12.01
C ALA A 746 -15.65 -38.13 13.03
N ASP A 747 -15.33 -38.12 14.32
CA ASP A 747 -16.26 -37.79 15.41
C ASP A 747 -16.56 -36.28 15.49
N TYR A 748 -15.66 -35.43 14.97
CA TYR A 748 -15.77 -33.96 15.03
C TYR A 748 -15.93 -33.32 13.66
N LEU A 749 -15.43 -33.97 12.61
CA LEU A 749 -15.36 -33.47 11.24
C LEU A 749 -16.09 -34.44 10.30
N LYS A 750 -17.10 -33.93 9.61
CA LYS A 750 -17.82 -34.67 8.57
C LYS A 750 -17.52 -34.10 7.19
N VAL A 751 -17.29 -34.99 6.24
CA VAL A 751 -17.38 -34.67 4.81
C VAL A 751 -18.63 -35.35 4.31
N ILE A 752 -19.56 -34.56 3.78
CA ILE A 752 -20.85 -35.02 3.26
C ILE A 752 -20.82 -34.89 1.74
N ASP A 753 -20.95 -36.00 1.03
CA ASP A 753 -21.21 -36.00 -0.42
C ASP A 753 -22.72 -35.95 -0.63
N VAL A 754 -23.23 -34.83 -1.15
CA VAL A 754 -24.67 -34.62 -1.38
C VAL A 754 -25.27 -35.70 -2.28
N THR A 755 -24.49 -36.23 -3.24
CA THR A 755 -24.95 -37.30 -4.14
C THR A 755 -25.25 -38.60 -3.39
N ALA A 756 -24.45 -38.92 -2.37
CA ALA A 756 -24.64 -40.13 -1.56
C ALA A 756 -25.85 -40.03 -0.61
N VAL A 757 -26.30 -38.81 -0.28
CA VAL A 757 -27.43 -38.58 0.64
C VAL A 757 -28.74 -38.35 -0.10
N ALA A 758 -28.70 -37.58 -1.18
CA ALA A 758 -29.87 -37.04 -1.85
C ALA A 758 -30.07 -37.61 -3.27
N GLY A 759 -29.14 -38.43 -3.76
CA GLY A 759 -29.15 -39.06 -5.10
C GLY A 759 -28.28 -38.32 -6.11
N ASP A 760 -27.82 -39.05 -7.14
CA ASP A 760 -26.78 -38.63 -8.10
C ASP A 760 -27.09 -37.32 -8.86
N HIS A 761 -28.36 -36.94 -8.96
CA HIS A 761 -28.81 -35.73 -9.67
C HIS A 761 -29.14 -34.55 -8.75
N ARG A 762 -28.95 -34.70 -7.43
CA ARG A 762 -29.22 -33.63 -6.47
C ARG A 762 -27.93 -32.90 -6.07
N ARG A 763 -28.05 -31.59 -5.95
CA ARG A 763 -26.97 -30.66 -5.57
C ARG A 763 -27.52 -29.58 -4.66
N VAL A 764 -26.64 -28.93 -3.90
CA VAL A 764 -27.03 -27.83 -3.03
C VAL A 764 -26.85 -26.50 -3.76
N ASN A 765 -27.87 -25.66 -3.69
CA ASN A 765 -27.81 -24.25 -4.07
C ASN A 765 -28.00 -23.38 -2.83
N ILE A 766 -27.20 -22.31 -2.73
CA ILE A 766 -27.30 -21.28 -1.70
C ILE A 766 -27.55 -19.96 -2.41
N LEU A 767 -28.69 -19.33 -2.14
CA LEU A 767 -29.05 -18.01 -2.66
C LEU A 767 -29.00 -17.00 -1.51
N MET A 768 -28.38 -15.85 -1.74
CA MET A 768 -28.14 -14.83 -0.73
C MET A 768 -28.53 -13.46 -1.28
N ASN A 769 -29.38 -12.75 -0.54
CA ASN A 769 -29.85 -11.42 -0.87
C ASN A 769 -29.58 -10.47 0.30
N GLY A 770 -28.60 -9.58 0.13
CA GLY A 770 -28.19 -8.61 1.13
C GLY A 770 -29.06 -7.35 1.17
N ILE A 771 -30.00 -7.17 0.23
CA ILE A 771 -31.01 -6.10 0.28
C ILE A 771 -32.13 -6.49 1.25
N THR A 772 -32.65 -7.71 1.11
CA THR A 772 -33.67 -8.28 2.02
C THR A 772 -33.08 -8.92 3.27
N ASP A 773 -31.76 -9.09 3.29
CA ASP A 773 -30.99 -9.68 4.38
C ASP A 773 -31.39 -11.13 4.70
N GLU A 774 -31.60 -11.92 3.62
CA GLU A 774 -32.12 -13.28 3.65
C GLU A 774 -31.30 -14.21 2.74
N ALA A 775 -30.96 -15.39 3.24
CA ALA A 775 -30.35 -16.47 2.49
C ALA A 775 -31.08 -17.80 2.70
N ILE A 776 -31.08 -18.64 1.67
CA ILE A 776 -31.64 -19.99 1.69
C ILE A 776 -30.70 -20.99 1.04
N ALA A 777 -30.53 -22.13 1.68
CA ALA A 777 -29.85 -23.29 1.11
C ALA A 777 -30.84 -24.44 0.93
N PHE A 778 -30.84 -25.03 -0.25
CA PHE A 778 -31.79 -26.07 -0.62
C PHE A 778 -31.23 -27.05 -1.65
N LEU A 779 -31.83 -28.23 -1.69
CA LEU A 779 -31.55 -29.28 -2.66
C LEU A 779 -32.31 -29.00 -3.96
N VAL A 780 -31.59 -29.09 -5.07
CA VAL A 780 -32.18 -29.00 -6.42
C VAL A 780 -31.76 -30.19 -7.27
N THR A 781 -32.63 -30.57 -8.21
CA THR A 781 -32.28 -31.57 -9.23
C THR A 781 -31.62 -30.87 -10.43
N GLY A 782 -30.49 -31.39 -10.90
CA GLY A 782 -29.82 -30.88 -12.10
C GLY A 782 -28.62 -31.73 -12.53
N GLU A 783 -28.18 -31.56 -13.77
CA GLU A 783 -26.96 -32.21 -14.27
C GLU A 783 -25.71 -31.56 -13.66
N TRP A 784 -24.72 -32.37 -13.26
CA TRP A 784 -23.41 -31.86 -12.89
C TRP A 784 -22.76 -31.19 -14.11
N PRO A 785 -22.24 -29.96 -13.99
CA PRO A 785 -21.52 -29.35 -15.10
C PRO A 785 -20.39 -30.30 -15.52
N ARG A 786 -20.40 -30.72 -16.79
CA ARG A 786 -19.28 -31.50 -17.35
C ARG A 786 -18.02 -30.65 -17.22
N ASN A 787 -16.98 -31.23 -16.64
CA ASN A 787 -15.70 -30.57 -16.37
C ASN A 787 -14.87 -30.37 -17.66
N ASP A 788 -15.45 -29.75 -18.70
CA ASP A 788 -14.83 -29.56 -20.02
C ASP A 788 -14.12 -28.19 -20.18
N THR A 789 -14.08 -27.33 -19.16
CA THR A 789 -13.58 -25.94 -19.29
C THR A 789 -12.29 -25.60 -18.54
N LYS A 790 -11.44 -26.58 -18.23
CA LYS A 790 -10.06 -26.35 -17.75
C LYS A 790 -8.95 -27.03 -18.57
N LYS A 791 -9.20 -27.39 -19.83
CA LYS A 791 -8.12 -27.62 -20.82
C LYS A 791 -8.06 -26.45 -21.78
N GLY A 792 -6.93 -25.76 -21.78
CA GLY A 792 -6.78 -24.39 -22.27
C GLY A 792 -7.20 -24.14 -23.71
N GLN A 793 -7.87 -23.01 -23.90
CA GLN A 793 -7.62 -22.19 -25.08
C GLN A 793 -6.41 -21.32 -24.78
N VAL A 794 -5.23 -21.79 -25.20
CA VAL A 794 -4.16 -20.88 -25.59
C VAL A 794 -4.70 -20.10 -26.79
N SER A 795 -5.21 -18.90 -26.53
CA SER A 795 -5.41 -17.90 -27.57
C SER A 795 -4.02 -17.53 -28.09
N HIS A 796 -3.62 -18.12 -29.22
CA HIS A 796 -2.58 -17.53 -30.03
C HIS A 796 -3.08 -16.17 -30.52
N PHE A 797 -2.64 -15.09 -29.87
CA PHE A 797 -2.22 -13.83 -30.48
C PHE A 797 -1.32 -13.07 -29.51
#